data_AF-A0A2G6J7Y6-F1
#
_entry.id   AF-A0A2G6J7Y6-F1
#
_cell.length_a   1.000
_cell.length_b   1.000
_cell.length_c   1.000
_cell.angle_alpha   90.00
_cell.angle_beta   90.00
_cell.angle_gamma   90.00
#
_symmetry.space_group_name_H-M   'P 1'
#
loop_
_entity.id
_entity.type
_entity.pdbx_description
1 polymer ?
#
loop_
_entity_poly.entity_id
_entity_poly.type
_entity_poly.pdbx_seq_one_letter_code
_entity_poly.pdbx_strand_id
1 'polypeptide(L)'
;MAADQGGRGDGAAAPHRSRFRSRRMLRYLTVFSLASSLLAFGACSDDSSPNTTPDGGNLDSSGDAPPTKTDGAPPNPVERCQNPPLTAPSEGTCSVKKGSGSGTLILGKAVLAPDKVYEGGQVLIAGGKIVCVGCDCSGETAAKEATQIECAEGVISPGLINLHDHLGWAEGTPKPYDAVYDHRHEWRKGQNNKPKLSTPGNARKTDGTLWGELRHLLAGTTSIMGSGSAKGLVRNIDTKSVSEGLSATGSIDSPTFPLGDSKGTTKVNSCDYKLPDANTIKNLASWVAHVAEGINDAAHNEFLCLSGQRTGAIDATYSTGTLIHAVGITANDAMELAASGTKVNWSPRSNVSLYGMTADVPMLMKIGVQVSLGTDWTYSGSINLLREMACVNYLNDNLYKSRQLTSRQIWQMVTANAADGSAYADQIGRLKSGYVADVAVYDGSGKADHYEAVTRGTVKEVALVMRGGTALYGDDAVLSAIGDAQCEAIDVCGAKRKICVQPEIGVDLPTLKKQIQDARAKKNYNPAEPYALFACGTPTNEPSCVPRRPGEFTGKPEADDKDGDGVKDAEDNCPELFNPKRPMNNNKQADTDKDGEGDECDPCPLDPNTTDCKTTFDPNDRDKDGIANASDNCPDVANKDQKDSDNDTIGDACDPCPQQAGTCAYTIKRLRGGQGAKPQTGTAVKVEGATVIAIRTSKSVGFYMREGKGDFEAIFVYTKTAPQASDGTPLKVSDIITVEGAYDSYNDIDQIAQPTSIVVTGSGDTSPVDLKTADLEPGSSSAEAHESQLVRVQSVRVTGMYQAAKTDNFWLSDDATVCTGDTAKGQACALVGGFFYDGNTKDGKPTAAANDTFTSVTGVVNGFKDEHTLDVRADTDLVK
;
A
#
# COMPACT_ATOMS: atom_id res chain seq x y z
N MET A 1 -11.42 -49.83 -25.13
CA MET A 1 -11.39 -51.05 -25.96
C MET A 1 -10.06 -51.76 -25.73
N ALA A 2 -10.10 -53.08 -25.62
CA ALA A 2 -9.06 -53.96 -25.08
C ALA A 2 -7.79 -54.10 -25.95
N ALA A 3 -6.65 -54.40 -25.31
CA ALA A 3 -5.61 -55.39 -25.64
C ALA A 3 -4.35 -55.14 -24.74
N ASP A 4 -3.92 -56.05 -23.85
CA ASP A 4 -2.98 -57.19 -24.09
C ASP A 4 -1.51 -56.68 -24.17
N GLN A 5 -0.47 -57.06 -23.41
CA GLN A 5 -0.05 -58.23 -22.60
C GLN A 5 0.89 -57.71 -21.47
N GLY A 6 0.98 -58.18 -20.21
CA GLY A 6 1.15 -59.54 -19.66
C GLY A 6 2.65 -59.94 -19.67
N GLY A 7 3.39 -60.22 -18.59
CA GLY A 7 3.16 -60.26 -17.14
C GLY A 7 4.31 -61.03 -16.40
N ARG A 8 4.28 -60.97 -15.06
CA ARG A 8 4.82 -61.90 -14.02
C ARG A 8 6.35 -61.96 -13.79
N GLY A 9 6.87 -62.11 -12.56
CA GLY A 9 6.23 -62.30 -11.25
C GLY A 9 7.24 -62.42 -10.08
N ASP A 10 6.68 -62.28 -8.87
CA ASP A 10 6.97 -62.87 -7.56
C ASP A 10 8.39 -62.98 -6.96
N GLY A 11 8.52 -62.56 -5.68
CA GLY A 11 9.38 -63.30 -4.73
C GLY A 11 10.07 -62.54 -3.58
N ALA A 12 9.33 -62.34 -2.48
CA ALA A 12 9.74 -62.53 -1.07
C ALA A 12 10.75 -61.59 -0.32
N ALA A 13 10.28 -61.22 0.87
CA ALA A 13 10.96 -61.09 2.18
C ALA A 13 11.67 -59.79 2.61
N ALA A 14 11.22 -59.31 3.79
CA ALA A 14 11.62 -58.17 4.63
C ALA A 14 12.96 -58.44 5.40
N PRO A 15 13.55 -57.56 6.27
CA PRO A 15 12.85 -56.60 7.17
C PRO A 15 13.52 -55.23 7.55
N HIS A 16 12.65 -54.32 8.05
CA HIS A 16 12.71 -53.42 9.23
C HIS A 16 13.95 -52.51 9.51
N ARG A 17 13.89 -51.32 10.14
CA ARG A 17 12.97 -50.48 10.96
C ARG A 17 13.67 -49.08 11.02
N SER A 18 13.07 -47.91 11.28
CA SER A 18 12.04 -47.55 12.26
C SER A 18 11.37 -46.21 11.91
N ARG A 19 10.06 -46.13 12.14
CA ARG A 19 9.30 -44.88 12.32
C ARG A 19 9.16 -44.66 13.84
N PHE A 20 9.33 -43.44 14.31
CA PHE A 20 8.80 -43.03 15.61
C PHE A 20 7.65 -42.04 15.38
N ARG A 21 6.44 -42.49 15.69
CA ARG A 21 5.31 -41.65 16.13
C ARG A 21 5.34 -41.66 17.65
N SER A 22 5.10 -40.52 18.30
CA SER A 22 4.52 -40.53 19.66
C SER A 22 3.52 -39.40 19.83
N ARG A 23 2.26 -39.79 20.06
CA ARG A 23 1.23 -39.00 20.74
C ARG A 23 1.65 -38.76 22.19
N ARG A 24 1.33 -37.59 22.76
CA ARG A 24 0.95 -37.47 24.18
C ARG A 24 -0.10 -36.38 24.38
N MET A 25 -1.29 -36.83 24.74
CA MET A 25 -2.31 -36.13 25.51
C MET A 25 -2.21 -36.71 26.93
N LEU A 26 -2.08 -35.91 28.00
CA LEU A 26 -2.74 -36.15 29.30
C LEU A 26 -2.50 -35.02 30.34
N ARG A 27 -3.63 -34.43 30.76
CA ARG A 27 -4.06 -34.08 32.14
C ARG A 27 -3.21 -33.17 33.03
N TYR A 28 -3.83 -32.07 33.46
CA TYR A 28 -4.00 -31.73 34.89
C TYR A 28 -5.45 -31.30 35.14
N LEU A 29 -6.09 -31.89 36.16
CA LEU A 29 -7.41 -31.52 36.66
C LEU A 29 -7.34 -31.51 38.20
N THR A 30 -7.67 -30.35 38.77
CA THR A 30 -8.26 -30.04 40.11
C THR A 30 -7.57 -30.46 41.41
N VAL A 31 -7.42 -29.47 42.32
CA VAL A 31 -8.09 -29.43 43.66
C VAL A 31 -8.43 -27.97 44.06
N PHE A 32 -9.64 -27.83 44.62
CA PHE A 32 -10.32 -26.69 45.24
C PHE A 32 -9.58 -25.95 46.38
N SER A 33 -9.92 -24.67 46.59
CA SER A 33 -10.38 -24.20 47.92
C SER A 33 -11.30 -22.98 47.82
N LEU A 34 -12.41 -23.08 48.54
CA LEU A 34 -13.46 -22.09 48.79
C LEU A 34 -12.94 -20.89 49.59
N ALA A 35 -13.53 -19.71 49.35
CA ALA A 35 -13.98 -18.83 50.43
C ALA A 35 -15.09 -17.89 49.92
N SER A 36 -16.32 -18.13 50.41
CA SER A 36 -17.47 -17.24 50.33
C SER A 36 -17.39 -16.17 51.43
N SER A 37 -17.81 -14.93 51.14
CA SER A 37 -18.26 -13.88 52.09
C SER A 37 -18.87 -12.75 51.21
N LEU A 38 -20.17 -12.67 50.90
CA LEU A 38 -21.33 -12.27 51.72
C LEU A 38 -21.09 -10.97 52.53
N LEU A 39 -21.62 -9.86 52.01
CA LEU A 39 -22.16 -8.65 52.69
C LEU A 39 -22.83 -7.80 51.57
N ALA A 40 -24.13 -7.91 51.31
CA ALA A 40 -25.27 -7.31 52.02
C ALA A 40 -25.58 -5.85 51.62
N PHE A 41 -26.66 -5.73 50.83
CA PHE A 41 -27.76 -4.77 50.88
C PHE A 41 -27.50 -3.26 51.06
N GLY A 42 -28.07 -2.51 50.12
CA GLY A 42 -28.47 -1.11 50.29
C GLY A 42 -29.42 -0.69 49.17
N ALA A 43 -30.68 -1.13 49.24
CA ALA A 43 -31.79 -0.55 48.48
C ALA A 43 -32.67 0.25 49.45
N CYS A 44 -33.01 1.48 49.05
CA CYS A 44 -34.17 2.29 49.46
C CYS A 44 -34.54 3.10 48.20
N SER A 45 -35.66 2.84 47.51
CA SER A 45 -37.04 3.29 47.80
C SER A 45 -37.14 4.82 47.79
N ASP A 46 -37.62 5.39 46.68
CA ASP A 46 -39.03 5.75 46.39
C ASP A 46 -39.40 7.12 46.97
N ASP A 47 -39.83 8.06 46.11
CA ASP A 47 -41.04 8.82 46.40
C ASP A 47 -41.65 9.56 45.18
N SER A 48 -42.91 9.22 44.93
CA SER A 48 -44.08 10.07 44.63
C SER A 48 -44.12 11.02 43.40
N SER A 49 -44.88 10.54 42.40
CA SER A 49 -45.91 11.17 41.51
C SER A 49 -46.78 12.33 42.10
N PRO A 50 -47.82 12.92 41.42
CA PRO A 50 -48.19 13.12 39.99
C PRO A 50 -48.86 14.51 39.66
N ASN A 51 -49.49 14.62 38.46
CA ASN A 51 -50.56 15.56 38.00
C ASN A 51 -50.11 16.93 37.42
N THR A 52 -50.63 17.47 36.30
CA THR A 52 -52.00 17.51 35.72
C THR A 52 -52.03 17.68 34.17
N THR A 53 -53.14 17.29 33.54
CA THR A 53 -53.59 17.45 32.13
C THR A 53 -54.21 18.86 31.84
N PRO A 54 -54.92 19.13 30.70
CA PRO A 54 -54.46 19.35 29.32
C PRO A 54 -55.00 20.68 28.70
N ASP A 55 -54.70 20.93 27.40
CA ASP A 55 -55.41 21.76 26.38
C ASP A 55 -54.63 22.93 25.73
N GLY A 56 -54.47 22.81 24.39
CA GLY A 56 -54.98 23.79 23.43
C GLY A 56 -54.05 24.89 22.88
N GLY A 57 -53.73 24.80 21.58
CA GLY A 57 -53.76 25.97 20.69
C GLY A 57 -52.45 26.50 20.08
N ASN A 58 -52.18 26.04 18.85
CA ASN A 58 -51.79 26.82 17.65
C ASN A 58 -50.47 27.66 17.59
N LEU A 59 -49.60 27.22 16.67
CA LEU A 59 -48.72 27.98 15.76
C LEU A 59 -47.94 29.19 16.30
N ASP A 60 -46.63 29.01 16.50
CA ASP A 60 -45.64 29.98 16.00
C ASP A 60 -44.30 29.31 15.67
N SER A 61 -43.67 29.88 14.65
CA SER A 61 -42.40 29.61 14.04
C SER A 61 -41.19 29.80 14.97
N SER A 62 -40.36 28.76 15.12
CA SER A 62 -38.94 28.90 15.47
C SER A 62 -38.19 27.64 15.06
N GLY A 63 -37.06 27.82 14.39
CA GLY A 63 -36.26 26.75 13.82
C GLY A 63 -35.74 25.76 14.85
N ASP A 64 -36.05 24.49 14.62
CA ASP A 64 -35.42 23.38 15.31
C ASP A 64 -34.14 23.00 14.57
N ALA A 65 -33.01 23.21 15.25
CA ALA A 65 -31.76 22.55 14.93
C ALA A 65 -31.96 21.03 15.03
N PRO A 66 -31.38 20.22 14.12
CA PRO A 66 -31.52 18.78 14.19
C PRO A 66 -30.84 18.24 15.45
N PRO A 67 -31.41 17.21 16.10
CA PRO A 67 -30.97 16.76 17.42
C PRO A 67 -29.60 16.08 17.33
N THR A 68 -28.63 16.61 18.07
CA THR A 68 -27.35 15.96 18.36
C THR A 68 -27.57 14.87 19.42
N LYS A 69 -27.77 13.63 18.98
CA LYS A 69 -27.52 12.45 19.80
C LYS A 69 -26.85 11.38 18.94
N THR A 70 -25.54 11.26 19.09
CA THR A 70 -24.74 10.12 18.64
C THR A 70 -24.46 9.26 19.86
N ASP A 71 -25.22 8.18 20.03
CA ASP A 71 -24.81 7.07 20.88
C ASP A 71 -23.88 6.19 20.02
N GLY A 72 -22.60 6.04 20.38
CA GLY A 72 -21.77 4.98 19.78
C GLY A 72 -20.24 5.12 19.75
N ALA A 73 -19.65 6.31 19.93
CA ALA A 73 -18.19 6.43 20.03
C ALA A 73 -17.81 7.58 20.99
N PRO A 74 -16.81 7.42 21.87
CA PRO A 74 -16.32 8.54 22.66
C PRO A 74 -15.87 9.66 21.70
N PRO A 75 -16.22 10.93 21.98
CA PRO A 75 -15.73 12.05 21.17
C PRO A 75 -14.20 11.99 21.13
N ASN A 76 -13.63 12.20 19.95
CA ASN A 76 -12.18 12.14 19.74
C ASN A 76 -11.47 13.04 20.76
N PRO A 77 -10.28 12.65 21.26
CA PRO A 77 -9.53 13.54 22.14
C PRO A 77 -9.28 14.87 21.42
N VAL A 78 -9.72 15.96 22.03
CA VAL A 78 -9.44 17.32 21.54
C VAL A 78 -8.50 17.98 22.53
N GLU A 79 -7.35 18.42 22.03
CA GLU A 79 -6.38 19.19 22.79
C GLU A 79 -6.46 20.66 22.37
N ARG A 80 -6.78 21.54 23.33
CA ARG A 80 -6.93 22.98 23.09
C ARG A 80 -5.63 23.72 23.34
N CYS A 81 -5.01 24.19 22.28
CA CYS A 81 -3.74 24.90 22.34
C CYS A 81 -3.93 26.33 22.87
N GLN A 82 -2.96 26.81 23.66
CA GLN A 82 -2.97 28.15 24.22
C GLN A 82 -2.30 29.18 23.29
N ASN A 83 -2.43 28.96 21.97
CA ASN A 83 -1.86 29.84 20.96
C ASN A 83 -2.72 31.10 20.79
N PRO A 84 -2.12 32.26 20.45
CA PRO A 84 -2.87 33.46 20.14
C PRO A 84 -3.87 33.22 18.99
N PRO A 85 -5.09 33.77 19.06
CA PRO A 85 -6.04 33.68 17.96
C PRO A 85 -5.45 34.25 16.67
N LEU A 86 -5.60 33.49 15.58
CA LEU A 86 -5.20 33.92 14.25
C LEU A 86 -6.22 34.94 13.71
N THR A 87 -5.75 35.88 12.88
CA THR A 87 -6.62 36.85 12.22
C THR A 87 -6.94 36.37 10.81
N ALA A 88 -8.22 36.27 10.48
CA ALA A 88 -8.64 35.93 9.12
C ALA A 88 -8.18 37.00 8.12
N PRO A 89 -7.63 36.62 6.95
CA PRO A 89 -7.25 37.57 5.92
C PRO A 89 -8.49 38.22 5.28
N SER A 90 -8.31 39.37 4.62
CA SER A 90 -9.38 40.05 3.88
C SER A 90 -9.80 39.31 2.60
N GLU A 91 -8.95 38.43 2.09
CA GLU A 91 -9.17 37.60 0.91
C GLU A 91 -8.48 36.25 1.11
N GLY A 92 -9.12 35.15 0.68
CA GLY A 92 -8.63 33.79 0.89
C GLY A 92 -8.89 33.24 2.30
N THR A 93 -8.34 32.06 2.59
CA THR A 93 -8.44 31.39 3.90
C THR A 93 -7.16 31.63 4.73
N CYS A 94 -6.01 31.71 4.06
CA CYS A 94 -4.70 31.76 4.70
C CYS A 94 -3.92 33.03 4.35
N SER A 95 -3.12 33.52 5.31
CA SER A 95 -2.14 34.59 5.11
C SER A 95 -0.72 34.06 5.29
N VAL A 96 0.28 34.74 4.72
CA VAL A 96 1.68 34.33 4.82
C VAL A 96 2.54 35.40 5.45
N LYS A 97 3.32 35.02 6.46
CA LYS A 97 4.44 35.81 7.01
C LYS A 97 5.74 35.16 6.55
N LYS A 98 6.41 35.78 5.59
CA LYS A 98 7.63 35.24 4.99
C LYS A 98 8.76 35.16 6.01
N GLY A 99 9.35 33.98 6.15
CA GLY A 99 10.54 33.72 6.97
C GLY A 99 11.83 33.80 6.17
N SER A 100 12.98 33.75 6.85
CA SER A 100 14.31 33.71 6.24
C SER A 100 14.90 32.30 6.12
N GLY A 101 14.31 31.32 6.81
CA GLY A 101 14.75 29.92 6.82
C GLY A 101 14.05 29.06 5.76
N SER A 102 14.44 27.79 5.70
CA SER A 102 13.89 26.79 4.76
C SER A 102 12.64 26.05 5.28
N GLY A 103 12.25 26.29 6.53
CA GLY A 103 11.07 25.69 7.14
C GLY A 103 9.77 26.38 6.73
N THR A 104 8.67 25.63 6.77
CA THR A 104 7.30 26.15 6.62
C THR A 104 6.47 25.73 7.83
N LEU A 105 5.94 26.69 8.59
CA LEU A 105 5.10 26.47 9.75
C LEU A 105 3.65 26.84 9.39
N ILE A 106 2.74 25.87 9.43
CA ILE A 106 1.32 26.06 9.16
C ILE A 106 0.57 26.11 10.48
N LEU A 107 -0.18 27.19 10.71
CA LEU A 107 -1.02 27.39 11.88
C LEU A 107 -2.48 27.43 11.43
N GLY A 108 -3.35 26.70 12.14
CA GLY A 108 -4.75 26.55 11.76
C GLY A 108 -5.70 26.61 12.95
N LYS A 109 -7.00 26.68 12.63
CA LYS A 109 -8.09 26.46 13.60
C LYS A 109 -7.99 25.09 14.26
N ALA A 110 -7.63 24.08 13.47
CA ALA A 110 -7.46 22.72 13.95
C ALA A 110 -6.40 21.98 13.13
N VAL A 111 -5.67 21.07 13.76
CA VAL A 111 -4.84 20.06 13.10
C VAL A 111 -5.44 18.68 13.36
N LEU A 112 -5.75 17.97 12.29
CA LEU A 112 -6.27 16.60 12.32
C LEU A 112 -5.08 15.62 12.42
N ALA A 113 -4.57 15.42 13.63
CA ALA A 113 -3.52 14.45 13.89
C ALA A 113 -4.11 13.01 13.96
N PRO A 114 -3.27 11.96 13.93
CA PRO A 114 -3.75 10.57 13.84
C PRO A 114 -4.61 10.14 15.05
N ASP A 115 -4.24 10.59 16.24
CA ASP A 115 -4.78 10.18 17.54
C ASP A 115 -5.76 11.21 18.14
N LYS A 116 -5.58 12.49 17.82
CA LYS A 116 -6.34 13.60 18.40
C LYS A 116 -6.48 14.79 17.46
N VAL A 117 -7.30 15.76 17.85
CA VAL A 117 -7.37 17.08 17.20
C VAL A 117 -6.66 18.12 18.05
N TYR A 118 -5.74 18.89 17.48
CA TYR A 118 -5.15 20.06 18.13
C TYR A 118 -5.90 21.33 17.70
N GLU A 119 -6.81 21.84 18.52
CA GLU A 119 -7.49 23.12 18.30
C GLU A 119 -6.51 24.27 18.51
N GLY A 120 -6.30 25.10 17.48
CA GLY A 120 -5.25 26.12 17.44
C GLY A 120 -3.84 25.54 17.25
N GLY A 121 -3.72 24.33 16.70
CA GLY A 121 -2.45 23.60 16.53
C GLY A 121 -1.58 24.08 15.36
N GLN A 122 -0.43 23.42 15.23
CA GLN A 122 0.63 23.76 14.29
C GLN A 122 1.19 22.50 13.59
N VAL A 123 1.65 22.66 12.35
CA VAL A 123 2.43 21.67 11.60
C VAL A 123 3.68 22.35 11.05
N LEU A 124 4.86 21.84 11.40
CA LEU A 124 6.14 22.32 10.88
C LEU A 124 6.70 21.34 9.85
N ILE A 125 7.07 21.89 8.69
CA ILE A 125 7.65 21.18 7.56
C ILE A 125 9.07 21.67 7.33
N ALA A 126 10.02 20.74 7.17
CA ALA A 126 11.39 21.03 6.75
C ALA A 126 11.96 19.87 5.92
N GLY A 127 12.71 20.18 4.86
CA GLY A 127 13.33 19.14 4.01
C GLY A 127 12.32 18.20 3.33
N GLY A 128 11.09 18.67 3.07
CA GLY A 128 10.01 17.86 2.50
C GLY A 128 9.37 16.87 3.47
N LYS A 129 9.73 16.92 4.75
CA LYS A 129 9.19 16.08 5.83
C LYS A 129 8.46 16.93 6.86
N ILE A 130 7.51 16.31 7.54
CA ILE A 130 6.89 16.84 8.75
C ILE A 130 7.90 16.63 9.88
N VAL A 131 8.23 17.68 10.62
CA VAL A 131 9.18 17.62 11.74
C VAL A 131 8.50 17.84 13.09
N CYS A 132 7.34 18.49 13.11
CA CYS A 132 6.53 18.66 14.32
C CYS A 132 5.06 18.82 13.99
N VAL A 133 4.20 18.24 14.85
CA VAL A 133 2.74 18.39 14.85
C VAL A 133 2.30 18.52 16.30
N GLY A 134 1.56 19.57 16.64
CA GLY A 134 1.05 19.74 17.99
C GLY A 134 0.68 21.17 18.34
N CYS A 135 0.59 21.47 19.64
CA CYS A 135 0.29 22.82 20.10
C CYS A 135 1.44 23.81 19.96
N ASP A 136 2.69 23.35 20.01
CA ASP A 136 3.86 24.24 19.93
C ASP A 136 5.02 23.53 19.23
N CYS A 137 5.44 24.07 18.08
CA CYS A 137 6.61 23.59 17.34
C CYS A 137 7.84 24.49 17.53
N SER A 138 7.82 25.46 18.45
CA SER A 138 8.91 26.43 18.65
C SER A 138 10.22 25.82 19.14
N GLY A 139 10.17 24.60 19.71
CA GLY A 139 11.33 23.82 20.12
C GLY A 139 12.20 23.35 18.94
N GLU A 140 11.60 23.22 17.75
CA GLU A 140 12.31 22.78 16.56
C GLU A 140 13.20 23.88 15.98
N THR A 141 14.42 23.51 15.59
CA THR A 141 15.38 24.48 15.01
C THR A 141 14.83 25.11 13.73
N ALA A 142 14.11 24.32 12.92
CA ALA A 142 13.49 24.79 11.68
C ALA A 142 12.38 25.84 11.91
N ALA A 143 11.83 25.96 13.12
CA ALA A 143 10.72 26.88 13.42
C ALA A 143 11.16 28.35 13.51
N LYS A 144 12.39 28.62 13.97
CA LYS A 144 12.86 29.99 14.33
C LYS A 144 12.76 31.00 13.20
N GLU A 145 12.99 30.55 11.97
CA GLU A 145 12.97 31.39 10.77
C GLU A 145 12.01 30.84 9.71
N ALA A 146 11.10 29.94 10.09
CA ALA A 146 10.15 29.33 9.16
C ALA A 146 9.24 30.40 8.54
N THR A 147 8.90 30.21 7.27
CA THR A 147 7.76 30.93 6.69
C THR A 147 6.47 30.45 7.35
N GLN A 148 5.67 31.37 7.87
CA GLN A 148 4.43 31.04 8.56
C GLN A 148 3.24 31.19 7.62
N ILE A 149 2.40 30.16 7.56
CA ILE A 149 1.10 30.17 6.87
C ILE A 149 0.03 30.13 7.96
N GLU A 150 -0.71 31.23 8.12
CA GLU A 150 -1.73 31.39 9.15
C GLU A 150 -3.13 31.32 8.55
N CYS A 151 -3.87 30.27 8.90
CA CYS A 151 -5.21 29.99 8.38
C CYS A 151 -6.22 30.02 9.54
N ALA A 152 -6.82 31.18 9.81
CA ALA A 152 -7.63 31.38 11.02
C ALA A 152 -8.83 30.43 11.13
N GLU A 153 -9.46 30.10 10.01
CA GLU A 153 -10.53 29.08 9.93
C GLU A 153 -10.06 27.78 9.29
N GLY A 154 -8.76 27.65 9.01
CA GLY A 154 -8.20 26.50 8.30
C GLY A 154 -8.09 25.25 9.16
N VAL A 155 -8.57 24.12 8.64
CA VAL A 155 -8.34 22.79 9.18
C VAL A 155 -7.22 22.13 8.39
N ILE A 156 -6.16 21.74 9.09
CA ILE A 156 -4.96 21.12 8.52
C ILE A 156 -5.11 19.60 8.59
N SER A 157 -5.05 18.95 7.43
CA SER A 157 -5.23 17.51 7.22
C SER A 157 -4.01 16.92 6.49
N PRO A 158 -3.73 15.61 6.62
CA PRO A 158 -2.94 14.91 5.61
C PRO A 158 -3.54 15.15 4.22
N GLY A 159 -2.69 15.18 3.20
CA GLY A 159 -3.13 15.09 1.81
C GLY A 159 -3.96 13.83 1.57
N LEU A 160 -5.01 13.94 0.75
CA LEU A 160 -5.89 12.81 0.50
C LEU A 160 -5.19 11.76 -0.39
N ILE A 161 -5.53 10.50 -0.16
CA ILE A 161 -5.03 9.36 -0.94
C ILE A 161 -6.23 8.71 -1.62
N ASN A 162 -6.22 8.68 -2.95
CA ASN A 162 -7.22 7.97 -3.73
C ASN A 162 -6.69 6.57 -4.06
N LEU A 163 -7.10 5.55 -3.30
CA LEU A 163 -6.51 4.22 -3.45
C LEU A 163 -7.07 3.43 -4.64
N HIS A 164 -8.01 3.99 -5.40
CA HIS A 164 -8.46 3.37 -6.64
C HIS A 164 -9.05 4.35 -7.66
N ASP A 165 -8.45 4.39 -8.85
CA ASP A 165 -8.96 5.06 -10.04
C ASP A 165 -8.57 4.27 -11.32
N HIS A 166 -8.99 4.78 -12.47
CA HIS A 166 -8.49 4.39 -13.79
C HIS A 166 -8.23 5.63 -14.66
N LEU A 167 -7.19 6.39 -14.33
CA LEU A 167 -6.89 7.68 -14.98
C LEU A 167 -6.58 7.55 -16.49
N GLY A 168 -6.29 6.35 -16.98
CA GLY A 168 -6.23 6.06 -18.42
C GLY A 168 -7.55 6.33 -19.18
N TRP A 169 -8.66 6.53 -18.47
CA TRP A 169 -9.99 6.86 -19.01
C TRP A 169 -10.51 8.23 -18.54
N ALA A 170 -9.68 9.02 -17.87
CA ALA A 170 -10.05 10.32 -17.29
C ALA A 170 -10.43 11.40 -18.33
N GLU A 171 -10.19 11.17 -19.62
CA GLU A 171 -10.67 12.05 -20.71
C GLU A 171 -12.20 11.97 -20.91
N GLY A 172 -12.80 10.87 -20.45
CA GLY A 172 -14.24 10.62 -20.53
C GLY A 172 -15.06 11.55 -19.65
N THR A 173 -16.30 11.79 -20.04
CA THR A 173 -17.32 12.38 -19.17
C THR A 173 -18.29 11.29 -18.75
N PRO A 174 -18.86 11.32 -17.53
CA PRO A 174 -19.98 10.47 -17.17
C PRO A 174 -21.08 10.52 -18.23
N LYS A 175 -21.68 9.37 -18.52
CA LYS A 175 -22.86 9.26 -19.41
C LYS A 175 -23.95 8.50 -18.65
N PRO A 176 -25.21 8.96 -18.69
CA PRO A 176 -26.30 8.18 -18.14
C PRO A 176 -26.47 6.89 -18.94
N TYR A 177 -26.76 5.80 -18.24
CA TYR A 177 -27.14 4.51 -18.81
C TYR A 177 -28.27 3.91 -17.98
N ASP A 178 -29.23 3.26 -18.65
CA ASP A 178 -30.45 2.73 -18.01
C ASP A 178 -30.26 1.32 -17.44
N ALA A 179 -29.19 0.62 -17.84
CA ALA A 179 -28.94 -0.77 -17.46
C ALA A 179 -28.22 -0.87 -16.10
N VAL A 180 -28.74 -1.74 -15.22
CA VAL A 180 -28.05 -2.24 -14.02
C VAL A 180 -27.52 -3.65 -14.27
N TYR A 181 -26.39 -3.97 -13.67
CA TYR A 181 -25.62 -5.19 -13.87
C TYR A 181 -25.54 -6.02 -12.58
N ASP A 182 -25.22 -7.30 -12.71
CA ASP A 182 -25.03 -8.20 -11.58
C ASP A 182 -23.56 -8.63 -11.42
N HIS A 183 -22.75 -8.44 -12.47
CA HIS A 183 -21.33 -8.78 -12.49
C HIS A 183 -20.54 -7.86 -13.45
N ARG A 184 -19.29 -7.52 -13.10
CA ARG A 184 -18.44 -6.61 -13.90
C ARG A 184 -18.32 -6.92 -15.39
N HIS A 185 -18.24 -8.21 -15.74
CA HIS A 185 -18.11 -8.62 -17.15
C HIS A 185 -19.36 -8.37 -17.99
N GLU A 186 -20.52 -8.17 -17.38
CA GLU A 186 -21.74 -7.86 -18.13
C GLU A 186 -21.65 -6.49 -18.80
N TRP A 187 -21.29 -5.45 -18.06
CA TRP A 187 -21.08 -4.12 -18.63
C TRP A 187 -19.80 -4.05 -19.47
N ARG A 188 -18.77 -4.82 -19.12
CA ARG A 188 -17.48 -4.76 -19.83
C ARG A 188 -17.49 -5.50 -21.16
N LYS A 189 -18.22 -6.61 -21.26
CA LYS A 189 -18.23 -7.52 -22.41
C LYS A 189 -19.58 -7.64 -23.11
N GLY A 190 -20.68 -7.17 -22.50
CA GLY A 190 -22.02 -7.36 -23.03
C GLY A 190 -22.44 -8.82 -22.90
N GLN A 191 -22.54 -9.31 -21.67
CA GLN A 191 -22.89 -10.71 -21.35
C GLN A 191 -24.29 -10.78 -20.71
N ASN A 192 -24.85 -11.99 -20.64
CA ASN A 192 -26.14 -12.25 -19.97
C ASN A 192 -27.29 -11.35 -20.44
N ASN A 193 -27.34 -11.05 -21.74
CA ASN A 193 -28.32 -10.13 -22.35
C ASN A 193 -28.26 -8.68 -21.82
N LYS A 194 -27.20 -8.31 -21.12
CA LYS A 194 -26.94 -6.93 -20.69
C LYS A 194 -26.07 -6.21 -21.73
N PRO A 195 -26.32 -4.92 -21.99
CA PRO A 195 -25.56 -4.16 -22.98
C PRO A 195 -24.15 -3.87 -22.46
N LYS A 196 -23.15 -3.98 -23.35
CA LYS A 196 -21.81 -3.49 -23.08
C LYS A 196 -21.82 -1.95 -22.97
N LEU A 197 -21.15 -1.40 -21.96
CA LEU A 197 -20.90 0.04 -21.90
C LEU A 197 -19.89 0.46 -22.97
N SER A 198 -20.25 1.48 -23.75
CA SER A 198 -19.40 2.02 -24.80
C SER A 198 -18.39 2.99 -24.18
N THR A 199 -17.13 2.56 -24.11
CA THR A 199 -16.03 3.32 -23.51
C THR A 199 -14.97 3.65 -24.54
N PRO A 200 -14.26 4.78 -24.38
CA PRO A 200 -13.25 5.24 -25.31
C PRO A 200 -12.14 4.32 -25.78
N GLY A 201 -11.61 3.39 -25.01
CA GLY A 201 -10.27 2.90 -25.31
C GLY A 201 -9.22 3.79 -24.66
N ASN A 202 -8.15 3.12 -24.24
CA ASN A 202 -7.29 3.56 -23.16
C ASN A 202 -6.30 4.63 -23.62
N ALA A 203 -6.14 5.69 -22.83
CA ALA A 203 -5.21 6.78 -23.04
C ALA A 203 -3.91 6.65 -22.20
N ARG A 204 -3.53 5.43 -21.79
CA ARG A 204 -2.29 5.13 -21.03
C ARG A 204 -1.13 5.99 -21.56
N LYS A 205 -0.61 6.90 -20.71
CA LYS A 205 0.54 7.81 -20.95
C LYS A 205 0.27 9.07 -21.79
N THR A 206 -0.91 9.68 -21.65
CA THR A 206 -1.30 10.90 -22.37
C THR A 206 -1.65 12.04 -21.41
N ASP A 207 -1.86 13.23 -21.97
CA ASP A 207 -2.38 14.43 -21.29
C ASP A 207 -3.70 14.17 -20.53
N GLY A 208 -4.47 13.14 -20.93
CA GLY A 208 -5.69 12.73 -20.25
C GLY A 208 -5.48 12.26 -18.81
N THR A 209 -4.35 11.59 -18.52
CA THR A 209 -3.99 11.17 -17.15
C THR A 209 -3.70 12.40 -16.29
N LEU A 210 -2.86 13.32 -16.78
CA LEU A 210 -2.52 14.57 -16.09
C LEU A 210 -3.75 15.44 -15.84
N TRP A 211 -4.69 15.48 -16.79
CA TRP A 211 -5.96 16.17 -16.59
C TRP A 211 -6.81 15.56 -15.48
N GLY A 212 -6.85 14.22 -15.40
CA GLY A 212 -7.49 13.51 -14.30
C GLY A 212 -6.85 13.85 -12.97
N GLU A 213 -5.52 13.75 -12.88
CA GLU A 213 -4.75 14.08 -11.69
C GLU A 213 -4.99 15.50 -11.19
N LEU A 214 -5.10 16.50 -12.08
CA LEU A 214 -5.48 17.86 -11.70
C LEU A 214 -6.82 17.90 -10.95
N ARG A 215 -7.82 17.11 -11.38
CA ARG A 215 -9.15 17.05 -10.71
C ARG A 215 -9.05 16.57 -9.28
N HIS A 216 -8.15 15.63 -9.03
CA HIS A 216 -7.87 15.11 -7.69
C HIS A 216 -7.04 16.10 -6.87
N LEU A 217 -6.02 16.75 -7.46
CA LEU A 217 -5.23 17.78 -6.79
C LEU A 217 -6.10 18.92 -6.25
N LEU A 218 -7.07 19.38 -7.05
CA LEU A 218 -8.07 20.40 -6.68
C LEU A 218 -8.95 19.99 -5.47
N ALA A 219 -9.00 18.71 -5.12
CA ALA A 219 -9.73 18.19 -3.97
C ALA A 219 -8.83 18.00 -2.72
N GLY A 220 -7.53 18.26 -2.84
CA GLY A 220 -6.53 17.99 -1.81
C GLY A 220 -5.88 16.61 -1.89
N THR A 221 -6.08 15.87 -2.98
CA THR A 221 -5.39 14.59 -3.20
C THR A 221 -3.92 14.82 -3.54
N THR A 222 -3.03 14.10 -2.87
CA THR A 222 -1.59 14.15 -3.12
C THR A 222 -1.04 12.83 -3.66
N SER A 223 -1.74 11.71 -3.45
CA SER A 223 -1.35 10.38 -3.93
C SER A 223 -2.53 9.60 -4.50
N ILE A 224 -2.28 8.77 -5.51
CA ILE A 224 -3.32 7.99 -6.19
C ILE A 224 -2.79 6.63 -6.69
N MET A 225 -3.62 5.60 -6.54
CA MET A 225 -3.45 4.30 -7.20
C MET A 225 -4.50 4.18 -8.31
N GLY A 226 -4.07 3.86 -9.53
CA GLY A 226 -4.89 3.86 -10.74
C GLY A 226 -4.36 4.69 -11.92
N SER A 227 -3.16 5.31 -11.79
CA SER A 227 -2.62 6.21 -12.83
C SER A 227 -1.91 5.50 -13.98
N GLY A 228 -1.81 4.17 -13.94
CA GLY A 228 -1.18 3.38 -15.00
C GLY A 228 0.34 3.56 -15.04
N SER A 229 0.95 3.72 -13.86
CA SER A 229 2.39 3.86 -13.65
C SER A 229 3.03 5.08 -14.35
N ALA A 230 2.26 6.16 -14.55
CA ALA A 230 2.76 7.43 -15.05
C ALA A 230 3.19 8.36 -13.91
N LYS A 231 4.28 9.12 -14.13
CA LYS A 231 4.66 10.26 -13.29
C LYS A 231 3.74 11.44 -13.62
N GLY A 232 3.35 12.22 -12.61
CA GLY A 232 2.34 13.26 -12.78
C GLY A 232 2.32 14.31 -11.68
N LEU A 233 1.17 14.97 -11.52
CA LEU A 233 0.95 16.07 -10.58
C LEU A 233 0.64 15.57 -9.17
N VAL A 234 -0.19 14.53 -9.09
CA VAL A 234 -0.32 13.75 -7.84
C VAL A 234 0.63 12.57 -7.93
N ARG A 235 1.12 12.13 -6.77
CA ARG A 235 2.04 11.01 -6.68
C ARG A 235 1.33 9.72 -7.10
N ASN A 236 1.94 8.98 -8.01
CA ASN A 236 1.46 7.67 -8.40
C ASN A 236 2.05 6.60 -7.46
N ILE A 237 1.17 5.82 -6.82
CA ILE A 237 1.56 4.76 -5.87
C ILE A 237 1.31 3.33 -6.42
N ASP A 238 1.05 3.19 -7.73
CA ASP A 238 0.91 1.91 -8.45
C ASP A 238 2.21 1.09 -8.47
N THR A 239 3.35 1.78 -8.49
CA THR A 239 4.67 1.17 -8.61
C THR A 239 5.71 1.97 -7.83
N LYS A 240 6.80 1.31 -7.46
CA LYS A 240 7.95 1.98 -6.80
C LYS A 240 8.66 3.02 -7.66
N SER A 241 8.49 2.98 -8.99
CA SER A 241 9.31 3.79 -9.90
C SER A 241 8.82 5.22 -10.07
N VAL A 242 7.61 5.52 -9.63
CA VAL A 242 6.95 6.83 -9.82
C VAL A 242 6.29 7.35 -8.53
N SER A 243 6.76 6.86 -7.38
CA SER A 243 6.27 7.20 -6.04
C SER A 243 6.92 8.45 -5.42
N GLU A 244 7.62 9.27 -6.22
CA GLU A 244 8.07 10.63 -5.90
C GLU A 244 8.32 10.96 -4.41
N GLY A 245 9.48 10.55 -3.88
CA GLY A 245 9.86 10.79 -2.48
C GLY A 245 9.37 9.75 -1.48
N LEU A 246 8.71 8.69 -1.94
CA LEU A 246 8.37 7.51 -1.15
C LEU A 246 9.19 6.29 -1.56
N SER A 247 9.49 5.44 -0.58
CA SER A 247 10.26 4.21 -0.73
C SER A 247 9.45 3.03 -0.23
N ALA A 248 9.05 2.11 -1.12
CA ALA A 248 8.43 0.85 -0.70
C ALA A 248 9.51 -0.23 -0.52
N THR A 249 9.42 -1.01 0.55
CA THR A 249 10.34 -2.12 0.88
C THR A 249 10.16 -3.29 -0.10
N GLY A 250 8.92 -3.64 -0.50
CA GLY A 250 8.60 -4.76 -1.40
C GLY A 250 7.79 -4.38 -2.64
N SER A 251 7.72 -5.25 -3.65
CA SER A 251 6.99 -4.99 -4.90
C SER A 251 5.51 -4.67 -4.66
N ILE A 252 4.93 -3.84 -5.53
CA ILE A 252 3.51 -3.46 -5.51
C ILE A 252 2.87 -4.05 -6.74
N ASP A 253 1.68 -4.63 -6.60
CA ASP A 253 0.86 -5.09 -7.72
C ASP A 253 -0.60 -4.64 -7.53
N SER A 254 -1.25 -4.27 -8.62
CA SER A 254 -2.66 -3.86 -8.61
C SER A 254 -3.40 -4.47 -9.80
N PRO A 255 -3.70 -5.79 -9.76
CA PRO A 255 -4.30 -6.48 -10.88
C PRO A 255 -5.80 -6.17 -10.99
N THR A 256 -6.22 -5.67 -12.16
CA THR A 256 -7.65 -5.55 -12.50
C THR A 256 -8.33 -6.91 -12.69
N PHE A 257 -7.57 -7.93 -13.09
CA PHE A 257 -8.08 -9.28 -13.40
C PHE A 257 -7.23 -10.33 -12.68
N PRO A 258 -7.29 -10.40 -11.34
CA PRO A 258 -6.44 -11.29 -10.55
C PRO A 258 -6.63 -12.77 -10.91
N LEU A 259 -7.82 -13.15 -11.39
CA LEU A 259 -8.17 -14.52 -11.80
C LEU A 259 -7.81 -14.86 -13.27
N GLY A 260 -7.15 -13.94 -13.98
CA GLY A 260 -6.82 -14.11 -15.40
C GLY A 260 -8.04 -14.11 -16.34
N ASP A 261 -9.14 -13.55 -15.88
CA ASP A 261 -10.48 -13.57 -16.47
C ASP A 261 -10.77 -12.36 -17.40
N SER A 262 -9.73 -11.68 -17.86
CA SER A 262 -9.82 -10.52 -18.76
C SER A 262 -10.63 -10.74 -20.05
N LYS A 263 -10.89 -12.00 -20.43
CA LYS A 263 -11.76 -12.37 -21.56
C LYS A 263 -13.26 -12.37 -21.23
N GLY A 264 -13.63 -12.21 -19.97
CA GLY A 264 -15.02 -12.26 -19.48
C GLY A 264 -15.42 -13.64 -18.99
N THR A 265 -14.49 -14.43 -18.44
CA THR A 265 -14.81 -15.74 -17.88
C THR A 265 -15.44 -15.53 -16.51
N THR A 266 -16.61 -16.10 -16.27
CA THR A 266 -17.21 -16.21 -14.95
C THR A 266 -17.34 -17.69 -14.58
N LYS A 267 -17.18 -17.99 -13.30
CA LYS A 267 -17.39 -19.34 -12.75
C LYS A 267 -18.29 -19.23 -11.54
N VAL A 268 -19.16 -20.22 -11.40
CA VAL A 268 -19.96 -20.46 -10.20
C VAL A 268 -19.54 -21.83 -9.68
N ASN A 269 -19.32 -21.97 -8.37
CA ASN A 269 -18.98 -23.25 -7.73
C ASN A 269 -17.68 -23.92 -8.23
N SER A 270 -16.73 -23.14 -8.75
CA SER A 270 -15.44 -23.64 -9.23
C SER A 270 -14.37 -22.54 -9.23
N CYS A 271 -13.13 -22.94 -8.93
CA CYS A 271 -11.94 -22.10 -9.00
C CYS A 271 -11.01 -22.43 -10.16
N ASP A 272 -11.55 -23.05 -11.22
CA ASP A 272 -10.85 -23.31 -12.50
C ASP A 272 -10.65 -22.00 -13.29
N TYR A 273 -9.92 -21.09 -12.67
CA TYR A 273 -9.38 -19.84 -13.20
C TYR A 273 -7.88 -20.00 -13.42
N LYS A 274 -7.27 -19.00 -14.07
CA LYS A 274 -5.82 -18.91 -14.08
C LYS A 274 -5.38 -18.16 -12.82
N LEU A 275 -5.38 -18.87 -11.70
CA LEU A 275 -5.06 -18.29 -10.40
C LEU A 275 -3.61 -17.78 -10.35
N PRO A 276 -3.37 -16.68 -9.62
CA PRO A 276 -2.02 -16.18 -9.36
C PRO A 276 -1.31 -17.09 -8.35
N ASP A 277 0.00 -16.86 -8.15
CA ASP A 277 0.76 -17.59 -7.14
C ASP A 277 0.62 -16.91 -5.76
N ALA A 278 0.07 -17.66 -4.79
CA ALA A 278 -0.17 -17.16 -3.42
C ALA A 278 1.12 -16.69 -2.72
N ASN A 279 2.23 -17.42 -2.89
CA ASN A 279 3.50 -17.05 -2.27
C ASN A 279 4.05 -15.74 -2.83
N THR A 280 3.86 -15.51 -4.14
CA THR A 280 4.20 -14.23 -4.77
C THR A 280 3.40 -13.09 -4.15
N ILE A 281 2.08 -13.26 -4.01
CA ILE A 281 1.20 -12.25 -3.41
C ILE A 281 1.60 -11.95 -1.96
N LYS A 282 1.85 -12.99 -1.17
CA LYS A 282 2.27 -12.88 0.24
C LYS A 282 3.52 -12.01 0.43
N ASN A 283 4.44 -12.02 -0.54
CA ASN A 283 5.70 -11.28 -0.48
C ASN A 283 5.63 -9.88 -1.11
N LEU A 284 4.46 -9.44 -1.54
CA LEU A 284 4.26 -8.06 -2.00
C LEU A 284 4.13 -7.12 -0.81
N ALA A 285 4.66 -5.91 -0.95
CA ALA A 285 4.41 -4.84 0.01
C ALA A 285 2.98 -4.29 -0.09
N SER A 286 2.34 -4.44 -1.25
CA SER A 286 0.92 -4.10 -1.45
C SER A 286 0.34 -4.84 -2.64
N TRP A 287 -0.85 -5.39 -2.45
CA TRP A 287 -1.64 -6.07 -3.49
C TRP A 287 -3.07 -5.52 -3.52
N VAL A 288 -3.42 -4.74 -4.53
CA VAL A 288 -4.71 -4.03 -4.59
C VAL A 288 -5.53 -4.48 -5.81
N ALA A 289 -6.53 -5.33 -5.62
CA ALA A 289 -7.14 -6.10 -6.69
C ALA A 289 -8.67 -5.98 -6.76
N HIS A 290 -9.23 -5.98 -7.97
CA HIS A 290 -10.69 -6.05 -8.20
C HIS A 290 -11.20 -7.46 -7.93
N VAL A 291 -11.94 -7.62 -6.83
CA VAL A 291 -12.49 -8.90 -6.35
C VAL A 291 -13.91 -8.69 -5.85
N ALA A 292 -14.80 -9.63 -6.20
CA ALA A 292 -16.22 -9.59 -5.81
C ALA A 292 -16.94 -8.31 -6.28
N GLU A 293 -16.64 -7.91 -7.51
CA GLU A 293 -17.24 -6.74 -8.17
C GLU A 293 -18.57 -7.13 -8.84
N GLY A 294 -19.63 -7.17 -8.02
CA GLY A 294 -20.99 -7.53 -8.42
C GLY A 294 -21.81 -8.09 -7.26
N ILE A 295 -23.03 -8.54 -7.53
CA ILE A 295 -24.02 -8.96 -6.52
C ILE A 295 -24.49 -10.42 -6.69
N ASN A 296 -23.89 -11.15 -7.64
CA ASN A 296 -24.28 -12.53 -7.95
C ASN A 296 -23.24 -13.56 -7.48
N ASP A 297 -23.62 -14.84 -7.55
CA ASP A 297 -22.77 -15.97 -7.12
C ASP A 297 -21.41 -16.01 -7.82
N ALA A 298 -21.31 -15.51 -9.06
CA ALA A 298 -20.05 -15.48 -9.77
C ALA A 298 -19.10 -14.43 -9.18
N ALA A 299 -19.61 -13.26 -8.80
CA ALA A 299 -18.83 -12.22 -8.13
C ALA A 299 -18.35 -12.71 -6.76
N HIS A 300 -19.26 -13.24 -5.94
CA HIS A 300 -18.91 -13.84 -4.65
C HIS A 300 -17.87 -14.97 -4.79
N ASN A 301 -18.00 -15.83 -5.81
CA ASN A 301 -17.02 -16.89 -6.08
C ASN A 301 -15.61 -16.36 -6.40
N GLU A 302 -15.45 -15.13 -6.89
CA GLU A 302 -14.12 -14.54 -7.08
C GLU A 302 -13.35 -14.47 -5.76
N PHE A 303 -14.02 -14.05 -4.67
CA PHE A 303 -13.44 -14.01 -3.33
C PHE A 303 -13.14 -15.43 -2.81
N LEU A 304 -14.11 -16.35 -2.89
CA LEU A 304 -13.95 -17.72 -2.41
C LEU A 304 -12.77 -18.47 -3.04
N CYS A 305 -12.39 -18.11 -4.27
CA CYS A 305 -11.24 -18.68 -4.98
C CYS A 305 -9.89 -18.05 -4.59
N LEU A 306 -9.91 -16.90 -3.94
CA LEU A 306 -8.75 -16.15 -3.48
C LEU A 306 -8.59 -16.14 -1.95
N SER A 307 -9.57 -16.65 -1.19
CA SER A 307 -9.54 -16.72 0.28
C SER A 307 -9.24 -18.12 0.83
N GLY A 308 -8.90 -19.09 -0.03
CA GLY A 308 -8.67 -20.49 0.38
C GLY A 308 -9.93 -21.26 0.82
N GLN A 309 -11.11 -20.63 0.80
CA GLN A 309 -12.36 -21.20 1.32
C GLN A 309 -13.02 -22.23 0.39
N ARG A 310 -12.49 -22.45 -0.82
CA ARG A 310 -13.05 -23.37 -1.81
C ARG A 310 -12.02 -24.38 -2.31
N THR A 311 -12.48 -25.57 -2.68
CA THR A 311 -11.64 -26.58 -3.32
C THR A 311 -11.02 -26.03 -4.60
N GLY A 312 -9.68 -26.07 -4.68
CA GLY A 312 -8.91 -25.52 -5.80
C GLY A 312 -8.66 -24.02 -5.72
N ALA A 313 -9.04 -23.36 -4.62
CA ALA A 313 -8.67 -21.98 -4.33
C ALA A 313 -7.20 -21.85 -3.93
N ILE A 314 -6.72 -20.61 -3.96
CA ILE A 314 -5.51 -20.17 -3.29
C ILE A 314 -5.88 -19.25 -2.12
N ASP A 315 -4.95 -19.02 -1.21
CA ASP A 315 -5.06 -17.98 -0.17
C ASP A 315 -4.21 -16.77 -0.56
N ALA A 316 -4.89 -15.69 -0.92
CA ALA A 316 -4.38 -14.38 -1.28
C ALA A 316 -4.84 -13.29 -0.29
N THR A 317 -5.39 -13.69 0.86
CA THR A 317 -5.84 -12.78 1.92
C THR A 317 -4.72 -12.55 2.93
N TYR A 318 -4.15 -11.34 2.92
CA TYR A 318 -3.01 -10.94 3.75
C TYR A 318 -3.15 -9.49 4.21
N SER A 319 -2.41 -9.10 5.24
CA SER A 319 -2.39 -7.72 5.73
C SER A 319 -1.90 -6.71 4.68
N THR A 320 -1.16 -7.13 3.65
CA THR A 320 -0.74 -6.26 2.53
C THR A 320 -1.77 -6.21 1.39
N GLY A 321 -2.88 -6.93 1.50
CA GLY A 321 -3.94 -7.02 0.49
C GLY A 321 -5.07 -6.02 0.71
N THR A 322 -5.58 -5.47 -0.40
CA THR A 322 -6.77 -4.61 -0.45
C THR A 322 -7.70 -5.02 -1.59
N LEU A 323 -8.96 -5.31 -1.29
CA LEU A 323 -9.97 -5.68 -2.28
C LEU A 323 -10.74 -4.45 -2.77
N ILE A 324 -10.71 -4.18 -4.07
CA ILE A 324 -11.47 -3.10 -4.69
C ILE A 324 -12.93 -3.55 -4.90
N HIS A 325 -13.86 -2.65 -4.59
CA HIS A 325 -15.32 -2.81 -4.65
C HIS A 325 -15.91 -3.68 -3.55
N ALA A 326 -15.54 -4.97 -3.51
CA ALA A 326 -15.98 -5.92 -2.50
C ALA A 326 -17.51 -5.97 -2.29
N VAL A 327 -18.30 -5.79 -3.36
CA VAL A 327 -19.78 -5.75 -3.28
C VAL A 327 -20.36 -7.11 -2.92
N GLY A 328 -19.75 -8.17 -3.44
CA GLY A 328 -20.18 -9.55 -3.22
C GLY A 328 -19.52 -10.23 -2.02
N ILE A 329 -19.31 -9.50 -0.93
CA ILE A 329 -18.76 -9.99 0.34
C ILE A 329 -19.89 -10.15 1.36
N THR A 330 -19.91 -11.28 2.08
CA THR A 330 -20.85 -11.59 3.16
C THR A 330 -20.25 -11.33 4.55
N ALA A 331 -21.04 -11.40 5.62
CA ALA A 331 -20.53 -11.30 7.00
C ALA A 331 -19.46 -12.37 7.32
N ASN A 332 -19.63 -13.60 6.83
CA ASN A 332 -18.62 -14.66 7.02
C ASN A 332 -17.30 -14.36 6.30
N ASP A 333 -17.38 -13.76 5.11
CA ASP A 333 -16.20 -13.34 4.35
C ASP A 333 -15.50 -12.17 5.03
N ALA A 334 -16.27 -11.24 5.61
CA ALA A 334 -15.74 -10.12 6.38
C ALA A 334 -14.91 -10.58 7.58
N MET A 335 -15.32 -11.66 8.26
CA MET A 335 -14.53 -12.27 9.34
C MET A 335 -13.16 -12.74 8.83
N GLU A 336 -13.10 -13.34 7.65
CA GLU A 336 -11.83 -13.78 7.04
C GLU A 336 -10.94 -12.58 6.70
N LEU A 337 -11.51 -11.54 6.08
CA LEU A 337 -10.80 -10.30 5.76
C LEU A 337 -10.23 -9.65 7.02
N ALA A 338 -11.04 -9.53 8.08
CA ALA A 338 -10.63 -8.98 9.37
C ALA A 338 -9.53 -9.83 10.03
N ALA A 339 -9.68 -11.15 10.02
CA ALA A 339 -8.70 -12.08 10.60
C ALA A 339 -7.35 -12.06 9.88
N SER A 340 -7.35 -11.94 8.56
CA SER A 340 -6.13 -11.87 7.76
C SER A 340 -5.54 -10.45 7.71
N GLY A 341 -6.27 -9.44 8.19
CA GLY A 341 -5.96 -8.02 8.02
C GLY A 341 -6.12 -7.49 6.58
N THR A 342 -6.81 -8.21 5.69
CA THR A 342 -7.08 -7.74 4.32
C THR A 342 -8.08 -6.59 4.37
N LYS A 343 -7.79 -5.51 3.63
CA LYS A 343 -8.63 -4.30 3.60
C LYS A 343 -9.62 -4.31 2.45
N VAL A 344 -10.57 -3.39 2.49
CA VAL A 344 -11.50 -3.11 1.38
C VAL A 344 -11.32 -1.67 0.91
N ASN A 345 -11.19 -1.47 -0.40
CA ASN A 345 -11.30 -0.16 -1.03
C ASN A 345 -12.67 0.01 -1.69
N TRP A 346 -13.48 0.89 -1.11
CA TRP A 346 -14.87 1.12 -1.45
C TRP A 346 -15.03 2.25 -2.48
N SER A 347 -15.79 1.99 -3.54
CA SER A 347 -16.14 2.96 -4.58
C SER A 347 -17.66 3.10 -4.69
N PRO A 348 -18.33 3.68 -3.68
CA PRO A 348 -19.79 3.65 -3.56
C PRO A 348 -20.51 4.18 -4.79
N ARG A 349 -20.04 5.27 -5.38
CA ARG A 349 -20.71 5.87 -6.53
C ARG A 349 -20.67 4.96 -7.75
N SER A 350 -19.51 4.37 -8.01
CA SER A 350 -19.36 3.40 -9.10
C SER A 350 -20.21 2.16 -8.88
N ASN A 351 -20.18 1.63 -7.67
CA ASN A 351 -20.95 0.45 -7.30
C ASN A 351 -22.46 0.70 -7.49
N VAL A 352 -22.99 1.80 -6.93
CA VAL A 352 -24.40 2.16 -7.08
C VAL A 352 -24.77 2.36 -8.55
N SER A 353 -23.93 3.05 -9.31
CA SER A 353 -24.22 3.33 -10.72
C SER A 353 -24.24 2.06 -11.58
N LEU A 354 -23.35 1.09 -11.32
CA LEU A 354 -23.24 -0.14 -12.11
C LEU A 354 -24.16 -1.26 -11.62
N TYR A 355 -24.24 -1.46 -10.31
CA TYR A 355 -24.92 -2.61 -9.70
C TYR A 355 -26.24 -2.25 -9.03
N GLY A 356 -26.55 -0.95 -8.93
CA GLY A 356 -27.76 -0.43 -8.28
C GLY A 356 -27.70 -0.42 -6.75
N MET A 357 -26.63 -0.95 -6.15
CA MET A 357 -26.36 -1.00 -4.71
C MET A 357 -24.83 -1.03 -4.51
N THR A 358 -24.37 -1.03 -3.25
CA THR A 358 -22.93 -1.03 -2.93
C THR A 358 -22.59 -2.01 -1.82
N ALA A 359 -21.29 -2.18 -1.54
CA ALA A 359 -20.81 -3.00 -0.44
C ALA A 359 -21.36 -2.50 0.90
N ASP A 360 -21.68 -3.43 1.79
CA ASP A 360 -22.18 -3.13 3.13
C ASP A 360 -21.03 -2.74 4.07
N VAL A 361 -20.59 -1.49 3.93
CA VAL A 361 -19.48 -0.95 4.72
C VAL A 361 -19.75 -0.87 6.22
N PRO A 362 -20.97 -0.52 6.68
CA PRO A 362 -21.25 -0.58 8.11
C PRO A 362 -21.05 -1.98 8.72
N MET A 363 -21.54 -3.05 8.09
CA MET A 363 -21.28 -4.43 8.54
C MET A 363 -19.79 -4.77 8.50
N LEU A 364 -19.10 -4.46 7.39
CA LEU A 364 -17.66 -4.70 7.26
C LEU A 364 -16.88 -4.05 8.41
N MET A 365 -17.19 -2.80 8.74
CA MET A 365 -16.52 -2.07 9.81
C MET A 365 -16.88 -2.59 11.21
N LYS A 366 -18.14 -3.01 11.45
CA LYS A 366 -18.56 -3.65 12.71
C LYS A 366 -17.77 -4.94 12.98
N ILE A 367 -17.56 -5.76 11.95
CA ILE A 367 -16.79 -7.02 12.06
C ILE A 367 -15.29 -6.76 12.22
N GLY A 368 -14.80 -5.64 11.69
CA GLY A 368 -13.43 -5.17 11.87
C GLY A 368 -12.59 -5.13 10.60
N VAL A 369 -13.23 -5.07 9.44
CA VAL A 369 -12.56 -4.84 8.16
C VAL A 369 -12.24 -3.36 8.03
N GLN A 370 -10.97 -3.05 7.77
CA GLN A 370 -10.55 -1.69 7.50
C GLN A 370 -10.95 -1.28 6.08
N VAL A 371 -11.57 -0.09 5.96
CA VAL A 371 -12.09 0.42 4.68
C VAL A 371 -11.37 1.70 4.27
N SER A 372 -11.02 1.80 2.98
CA SER A 372 -10.57 3.02 2.30
C SER A 372 -11.55 3.42 1.18
N LEU A 373 -11.40 4.62 0.61
CA LEU A 373 -12.19 5.06 -0.55
C LEU A 373 -11.36 5.13 -1.83
N GLY A 374 -12.02 4.84 -2.95
CA GLY A 374 -11.52 5.21 -4.28
C GLY A 374 -12.63 5.69 -5.20
N THR A 375 -12.29 6.58 -6.12
CA THR A 375 -13.25 7.17 -7.07
C THR A 375 -13.60 6.25 -8.23
N ASP A 376 -12.76 5.24 -8.51
CA ASP A 376 -12.86 4.41 -9.72
C ASP A 376 -12.80 5.28 -11.00
N TRP A 377 -13.20 4.77 -12.16
CA TRP A 377 -13.20 5.51 -13.42
C TRP A 377 -14.33 6.52 -13.57
N THR A 378 -14.06 7.57 -14.35
CA THR A 378 -14.96 8.71 -14.58
C THR A 378 -16.34 8.38 -15.20
N TYR A 379 -16.58 7.16 -15.68
CA TYR A 379 -17.88 6.80 -16.30
C TYR A 379 -18.97 6.42 -15.30
N SER A 380 -18.59 5.84 -14.17
CA SER A 380 -19.49 5.45 -13.08
C SER A 380 -19.06 6.02 -11.73
N GLY A 381 -17.82 6.48 -11.62
CA GLY A 381 -17.22 7.03 -10.42
C GLY A 381 -17.35 8.54 -10.25
N SER A 382 -16.71 9.05 -9.20
CA SER A 382 -16.67 10.49 -8.92
C SER A 382 -15.57 11.23 -9.69
N ILE A 383 -15.76 12.54 -9.84
CA ILE A 383 -14.75 13.43 -10.42
C ILE A 383 -13.49 13.56 -9.56
N ASN A 384 -13.62 13.41 -8.23
CA ASN A 384 -12.58 13.43 -7.20
C ASN A 384 -13.12 12.92 -5.85
N LEU A 385 -12.25 12.81 -4.82
CA LEU A 385 -12.60 12.24 -3.52
C LEU A 385 -13.59 13.07 -2.70
N LEU A 386 -13.62 14.40 -2.83
CA LEU A 386 -14.65 15.22 -2.16
C LEU A 386 -16.06 14.85 -2.65
N ARG A 387 -16.19 14.51 -3.95
CA ARG A 387 -17.45 14.02 -4.53
C ARG A 387 -17.74 12.56 -4.20
N GLU A 388 -16.73 11.73 -3.98
CA GLU A 388 -16.92 10.37 -3.46
C GLU A 388 -17.41 10.41 -2.01
N MET A 389 -16.81 11.25 -1.15
CA MET A 389 -17.29 11.46 0.23
C MET A 389 -18.69 12.09 0.27
N ALA A 390 -19.04 12.97 -0.68
CA ALA A 390 -20.43 13.42 -0.81
C ALA A 390 -21.41 12.26 -1.07
N CYS A 391 -20.95 11.20 -1.76
CA CYS A 391 -21.72 9.96 -1.94
C CYS A 391 -21.87 9.19 -0.63
N VAL A 392 -20.76 9.01 0.10
CA VAL A 392 -20.76 8.36 1.41
C VAL A 392 -21.67 9.09 2.38
N ASN A 393 -21.61 10.42 2.44
CA ASN A 393 -22.49 11.23 3.29
C ASN A 393 -23.96 11.11 2.87
N TYR A 394 -24.26 11.01 1.58
CA TYR A 394 -25.63 10.74 1.14
C TYR A 394 -26.13 9.40 1.68
N LEU A 395 -25.35 8.33 1.52
CA LEU A 395 -25.70 7.01 2.05
C LEU A 395 -25.85 7.06 3.58
N ASN A 396 -24.92 7.72 4.27
CA ASN A 396 -24.91 7.81 5.73
C ASN A 396 -26.05 8.67 6.30
N ASP A 397 -26.44 9.75 5.62
CA ASP A 397 -27.52 10.64 6.07
C ASP A 397 -28.92 10.10 5.74
N ASN A 398 -29.05 9.27 4.69
CA ASN A 398 -30.36 8.88 4.16
C ASN A 398 -30.67 7.37 4.26
N LEU A 399 -29.66 6.50 4.27
CA LEU A 399 -29.83 5.05 4.22
C LEU A 399 -29.19 4.31 5.41
N TYR A 400 -28.14 4.87 6.02
CA TYR A 400 -27.53 4.32 7.25
C TYR A 400 -28.03 5.09 8.47
N LYS A 401 -29.29 4.85 8.85
CA LYS A 401 -29.95 5.44 10.01
C LYS A 401 -29.00 5.57 11.22
N SER A 402 -29.07 6.72 11.89
CA SER A 402 -28.18 7.14 13.00
C SER A 402 -26.74 7.49 12.62
N ARG A 403 -26.43 7.71 11.33
CA ARG A 403 -25.08 8.10 10.86
C ARG A 403 -24.02 7.12 11.37
N GLN A 404 -24.16 5.85 10.99
CA GLN A 404 -23.27 4.78 11.46
C GLN A 404 -21.78 5.05 11.18
N LEU A 405 -21.46 5.89 10.19
CA LEU A 405 -20.11 6.38 9.92
C LEU A 405 -19.91 7.78 10.48
N THR A 406 -18.93 7.95 11.37
CA THR A 406 -18.49 9.26 11.85
C THR A 406 -17.65 10.00 10.80
N SER A 407 -17.60 11.34 10.87
CA SER A 407 -16.76 12.14 9.98
C SER A 407 -15.27 11.80 10.12
N ARG A 408 -14.79 11.38 11.31
CA ARG A 408 -13.43 10.88 11.47
C ARG A 408 -13.19 9.59 10.69
N GLN A 409 -14.10 8.62 10.76
CA GLN A 409 -13.97 7.37 10.00
C GLN A 409 -13.93 7.64 8.49
N ILE A 410 -14.83 8.50 7.97
CA ILE A 410 -14.83 8.89 6.55
C ILE A 410 -13.52 9.59 6.16
N TRP A 411 -12.99 10.46 7.03
CA TRP A 411 -11.69 11.11 6.82
C TRP A 411 -10.52 10.10 6.83
N GLN A 412 -10.54 9.11 7.73
CA GLN A 412 -9.54 8.03 7.76
C GLN A 412 -9.56 7.21 6.48
N MET A 413 -10.75 6.94 5.90
CA MET A 413 -10.88 6.21 4.64
C MET A 413 -10.13 6.85 3.46
N VAL A 414 -9.90 8.17 3.49
CA VAL A 414 -9.17 8.93 2.44
C VAL A 414 -7.79 9.40 2.89
N THR A 415 -7.33 9.00 4.08
CA THR A 415 -6.01 9.37 4.63
C THR A 415 -5.30 8.13 5.16
N ALA A 416 -5.35 7.88 6.47
CA ALA A 416 -4.63 6.81 7.13
C ALA A 416 -4.98 5.42 6.57
N ASN A 417 -6.27 5.11 6.41
CA ASN A 417 -6.68 3.79 5.94
C ASN A 417 -6.29 3.54 4.49
N ALA A 418 -6.28 4.59 3.66
CA ALA A 418 -5.83 4.51 2.28
C ALA A 418 -4.30 4.34 2.20
N ALA A 419 -3.53 4.94 3.12
CA ALA A 419 -2.10 4.69 3.24
C ALA A 419 -1.81 3.24 3.66
N ASP A 420 -2.57 2.71 4.62
CA ASP A 420 -2.47 1.34 5.12
C ASP A 420 -2.89 0.28 4.10
N GLY A 421 -3.79 0.63 3.18
CA GLY A 421 -4.15 -0.21 2.04
C GLY A 421 -3.10 -0.19 0.92
N SER A 422 -2.04 0.62 1.06
CA SER A 422 -0.92 0.77 0.13
C SER A 422 0.40 0.31 0.78
N ALA A 423 1.52 0.44 0.06
CA ALA A 423 2.85 0.10 0.57
C ALA A 423 3.53 1.24 1.38
N TYR A 424 2.77 2.26 1.79
CA TYR A 424 3.33 3.55 2.27
C TYR A 424 2.72 4.05 3.58
N ALA A 425 2.16 3.15 4.39
CA ALA A 425 1.53 3.43 5.69
C ALA A 425 2.44 4.19 6.67
N ASP A 426 3.74 3.93 6.57
CA ASP A 426 4.84 4.48 7.38
C ASP A 426 5.35 5.85 6.88
N GLN A 427 4.81 6.37 5.77
CA GLN A 427 5.35 7.56 5.11
C GLN A 427 4.32 8.65 4.81
N ILE A 428 3.04 8.30 4.59
CA ILE A 428 1.97 9.24 4.22
C ILE A 428 0.64 8.91 4.92
N GLY A 429 -0.38 9.75 4.68
CA GLY A 429 -1.74 9.56 5.21
C GLY A 429 -1.93 10.01 6.66
N ARG A 430 -0.86 10.48 7.32
CA ARG A 430 -0.85 10.89 8.73
C ARG A 430 0.00 12.16 8.89
N LEU A 431 -0.45 13.09 9.74
CA LEU A 431 0.37 14.22 10.18
C LEU A 431 1.21 13.76 11.38
N LYS A 432 2.37 13.17 11.10
CA LYS A 432 3.30 12.62 12.11
C LYS A 432 4.73 13.05 11.78
N SER A 433 5.57 13.30 12.79
CA SER A 433 6.97 13.63 12.54
C SER A 433 7.68 12.50 11.78
N GLY A 434 8.60 12.83 10.87
CA GLY A 434 9.29 11.90 9.97
C GLY A 434 8.54 11.58 8.68
N TYR A 435 7.22 11.78 8.65
CA TYR A 435 6.39 11.51 7.46
C TYR A 435 6.65 12.54 6.36
N VAL A 436 6.40 12.14 5.12
CA VAL A 436 6.46 13.06 3.98
C VAL A 436 5.39 14.14 4.15
N ALA A 437 5.74 15.39 3.86
CA ALA A 437 4.87 16.55 4.03
C ALA A 437 3.81 16.66 2.92
N ASP A 438 2.94 15.65 2.87
CA ASP A 438 1.70 15.64 2.11
C ASP A 438 0.60 16.24 2.98
N VAL A 439 0.28 17.51 2.75
CA VAL A 439 -0.60 18.30 3.63
C VAL A 439 -1.64 19.02 2.79
N ALA A 440 -2.89 19.01 3.25
CA ALA A 440 -3.97 19.80 2.67
C ALA A 440 -4.62 20.66 3.76
N VAL A 441 -4.99 21.89 3.42
CA VAL A 441 -5.70 22.83 4.30
C VAL A 441 -7.06 23.11 3.70
N TYR A 442 -8.10 23.01 4.51
CA TYR A 442 -9.49 23.24 4.13
C TYR A 442 -10.08 24.36 4.98
N ASP A 443 -10.91 25.21 4.38
CA ASP A 443 -11.71 26.19 5.11
C ASP A 443 -12.78 25.46 5.96
N GLY A 444 -12.63 25.53 7.28
CA GLY A 444 -13.53 24.94 8.27
C GLY A 444 -14.61 25.90 8.78
N SER A 445 -14.80 27.04 8.11
CA SER A 445 -15.83 28.02 8.48
C SER A 445 -17.21 27.38 8.51
N GLY A 446 -17.92 27.55 9.63
CA GLY A 446 -19.30 27.06 9.80
C GLY A 446 -19.44 25.54 9.97
N LYS A 447 -18.36 24.78 10.09
CA LYS A 447 -18.39 23.34 10.40
C LYS A 447 -18.41 23.13 11.92
N ALA A 448 -19.25 22.21 12.40
CA ALA A 448 -19.36 21.90 13.82
C ALA A 448 -18.30 20.89 14.27
N ASP A 449 -18.03 19.90 13.43
CA ASP A 449 -16.92 18.95 13.57
C ASP A 449 -15.80 19.35 12.59
N HIS A 450 -14.55 19.43 13.07
CA HIS A 450 -13.40 19.79 12.25
C HIS A 450 -13.18 18.81 11.08
N TYR A 451 -13.53 17.53 11.23
CA TYR A 451 -13.44 16.56 10.14
C TYR A 451 -14.42 16.85 8.98
N GLU A 452 -15.50 17.61 9.23
CA GLU A 452 -16.45 18.02 8.18
C GLU A 452 -15.88 19.08 7.22
N ALA A 453 -14.80 19.78 7.59
CA ALA A 453 -14.06 20.64 6.66
C ALA A 453 -13.53 19.85 5.46
N VAL A 454 -13.17 18.58 5.68
CA VAL A 454 -12.73 17.66 4.63
C VAL A 454 -13.92 16.87 4.08
N THR A 455 -14.63 16.14 4.96
CA THR A 455 -15.61 15.12 4.54
C THR A 455 -16.88 15.70 3.93
N ARG A 456 -17.25 16.93 4.31
CA ARG A 456 -18.38 17.69 3.75
C ARG A 456 -17.92 18.99 3.08
N GLY A 457 -16.64 19.03 2.70
CA GLY A 457 -16.03 20.14 1.98
C GLY A 457 -16.25 20.06 0.47
N THR A 458 -15.97 21.16 -0.20
CA THR A 458 -16.03 21.36 -1.64
C THR A 458 -14.67 21.84 -2.14
N VAL A 459 -14.44 21.71 -3.45
CA VAL A 459 -13.23 22.21 -4.12
C VAL A 459 -12.97 23.71 -3.88
N LYS A 460 -14.02 24.50 -3.58
CA LYS A 460 -13.88 25.92 -3.25
C LYS A 460 -13.17 26.12 -1.92
N GLU A 461 -13.43 25.25 -0.94
CA GLU A 461 -12.92 25.33 0.44
C GLU A 461 -11.48 24.81 0.56
N VAL A 462 -10.89 24.22 -0.49
CA VAL A 462 -9.48 23.78 -0.48
C VAL A 462 -8.56 25.00 -0.57
N ALA A 463 -7.85 25.28 0.53
CA ALA A 463 -7.03 26.47 0.70
C ALA A 463 -5.55 26.26 0.34
N LEU A 464 -5.02 25.06 0.54
CA LEU A 464 -3.63 24.71 0.23
C LEU A 464 -3.50 23.20 0.04
N VAL A 465 -2.68 22.79 -0.90
CA VAL A 465 -2.28 21.39 -1.12
C VAL A 465 -0.79 21.34 -1.37
N MET A 466 -0.10 20.57 -0.54
CA MET A 466 1.34 20.35 -0.57
C MET A 466 1.63 18.87 -0.76
N ARG A 467 2.58 18.56 -1.65
CA ARG A 467 3.09 17.20 -1.88
C ARG A 467 4.58 17.19 -1.56
N GLY A 468 4.99 16.42 -0.55
CA GLY A 468 6.38 16.42 -0.08
C GLY A 468 6.93 17.80 0.28
N GLY A 469 6.09 18.69 0.82
CA GLY A 469 6.46 20.06 1.19
C GLY A 469 6.47 21.07 0.03
N THR A 470 6.22 20.64 -1.21
CA THR A 470 6.04 21.56 -2.35
C THR A 470 4.58 22.00 -2.43
N ALA A 471 4.31 23.30 -2.40
CA ALA A 471 2.95 23.84 -2.59
C ALA A 471 2.55 23.77 -4.07
N LEU A 472 1.49 23.01 -4.37
CA LEU A 472 1.03 22.74 -5.74
C LEU A 472 -0.26 23.46 -6.12
N TYR A 473 -1.12 23.73 -5.14
CA TYR A 473 -2.42 24.37 -5.34
C TYR A 473 -2.85 25.10 -4.07
N GLY A 474 -3.53 26.23 -4.20
CA GLY A 474 -4.11 26.92 -3.04
C GLY A 474 -4.48 28.38 -3.28
N ASP A 475 -4.76 29.10 -2.18
CA ASP A 475 -4.97 30.56 -2.15
C ASP A 475 -3.89 31.28 -2.98
N ASP A 476 -4.33 32.24 -3.80
CA ASP A 476 -3.43 33.06 -4.64
C ASP A 476 -2.33 33.74 -3.81
N ALA A 477 -2.67 34.29 -2.64
CA ALA A 477 -1.73 34.95 -1.75
C ALA A 477 -0.69 33.99 -1.18
N VAL A 478 -1.09 32.74 -0.85
CA VAL A 478 -0.17 31.72 -0.33
C VAL A 478 0.80 31.28 -1.41
N LEU A 479 0.29 30.85 -2.56
CA LEU A 479 1.11 30.34 -3.66
C LEU A 479 1.98 31.43 -4.29
N SER A 480 1.57 32.69 -4.26
CA SER A 480 2.44 33.81 -4.65
C SER A 480 3.62 34.02 -3.69
N ALA A 481 3.49 33.62 -2.43
CA ALA A 481 4.53 33.81 -1.42
C ALA A 481 5.52 32.63 -1.34
N ILE A 482 5.01 31.39 -1.50
CA ILE A 482 5.80 30.16 -1.27
C ILE A 482 5.82 29.19 -2.47
N GLY A 483 4.93 29.36 -3.43
CA GLY A 483 4.88 28.54 -4.64
C GLY A 483 5.93 28.98 -5.66
N ASP A 484 6.03 28.21 -6.74
CA ASP A 484 6.88 28.58 -7.87
C ASP A 484 6.35 29.83 -8.59
N ALA A 485 7.26 30.65 -9.14
CA ALA A 485 6.88 31.86 -9.85
C ALA A 485 6.04 31.60 -11.12
N GLN A 486 6.13 30.39 -11.68
CA GLN A 486 5.38 29.97 -12.87
C GLN A 486 4.03 29.32 -12.54
N CYS A 487 3.61 29.25 -11.28
CA CYS A 487 2.28 28.75 -10.93
C CYS A 487 1.19 29.67 -11.52
N GLU A 488 0.23 29.06 -12.20
CA GLU A 488 -0.81 29.72 -12.97
C GLU A 488 -2.03 30.08 -12.13
N ALA A 489 -2.62 31.25 -12.41
CA ALA A 489 -3.87 31.66 -11.77
C ALA A 489 -5.07 30.82 -12.27
N ILE A 490 -5.96 30.45 -11.36
CA ILE A 490 -7.21 29.74 -11.66
C ILE A 490 -8.33 30.23 -10.73
N ASP A 491 -9.50 30.51 -11.29
CA ASP A 491 -10.71 30.81 -10.51
C ASP A 491 -11.46 29.51 -10.24
N VAL A 492 -11.57 29.15 -8.96
CA VAL A 492 -12.33 27.96 -8.51
C VAL A 492 -13.55 28.44 -7.74
N CYS A 493 -14.68 28.53 -8.43
CA CYS A 493 -15.97 28.85 -7.83
C CYS A 493 -16.00 30.24 -7.15
N GLY A 494 -15.33 31.21 -7.77
CA GLY A 494 -15.16 32.58 -7.27
C GLY A 494 -13.99 32.74 -6.29
N ALA A 495 -13.32 31.66 -5.90
CA ALA A 495 -12.10 31.73 -5.11
C ALA A 495 -10.89 31.91 -6.04
N LYS A 496 -10.08 32.95 -5.79
CA LYS A 496 -8.83 33.16 -6.51
C LYS A 496 -7.76 32.21 -6.00
N ARG A 497 -7.30 31.33 -6.89
CA ARG A 497 -6.34 30.29 -6.59
C ARG A 497 -5.16 30.35 -7.55
N LYS A 498 -4.08 29.68 -7.18
CA LYS A 498 -3.00 29.32 -8.10
C LYS A 498 -2.79 27.82 -8.09
N ILE A 499 -2.24 27.33 -9.20
CA ILE A 499 -1.91 25.92 -9.42
C ILE A 499 -0.57 25.84 -10.14
N CYS A 500 0.28 24.89 -9.81
CA CYS A 500 1.65 24.81 -10.32
C CYS A 500 1.77 23.73 -11.39
N VAL A 501 1.17 23.93 -12.57
CA VAL A 501 1.20 22.93 -13.65
C VAL A 501 2.50 23.06 -14.45
N GLN A 502 2.84 24.27 -14.90
CA GLN A 502 4.06 24.53 -15.66
C GLN A 502 5.34 24.05 -14.94
N PRO A 503 5.57 24.31 -13.63
CA PRO A 503 6.75 23.83 -12.93
C PRO A 503 6.82 22.30 -12.82
N GLU A 504 5.67 21.65 -12.64
CA GLU A 504 5.61 20.22 -12.34
C GLU A 504 5.72 19.35 -13.58
N ILE A 505 5.09 19.75 -14.68
CA ILE A 505 4.99 18.94 -15.89
C ILE A 505 5.58 19.61 -17.14
N GLY A 506 6.11 20.84 -17.01
CA GLY A 506 6.80 21.55 -18.09
C GLY A 506 5.89 22.20 -19.14
N VAL A 507 4.57 22.18 -18.94
CA VAL A 507 3.57 22.80 -19.83
C VAL A 507 2.53 23.57 -19.01
N ASP A 508 2.08 24.71 -19.52
CA ASP A 508 1.10 25.53 -18.81
C ASP A 508 -0.31 24.93 -18.92
N LEU A 509 -1.17 25.29 -17.97
CA LEU A 509 -2.55 24.82 -17.91
C LEU A 509 -3.34 25.07 -19.21
N PRO A 510 -3.26 26.24 -19.88
CA PRO A 510 -3.90 26.44 -21.20
C PRO A 510 -3.40 25.49 -22.28
N THR A 511 -2.09 25.25 -22.34
CA THR A 511 -1.46 24.33 -23.30
C THR A 511 -1.90 22.90 -23.03
N LEU A 512 -1.88 22.45 -21.77
CA LEU A 512 -2.37 21.12 -21.39
C LEU A 512 -3.84 20.95 -21.80
N LYS A 513 -4.69 21.93 -21.48
CA LYS A 513 -6.11 21.92 -21.88
C LYS A 513 -6.24 21.76 -23.40
N LYS A 514 -5.45 22.50 -24.18
CA LYS A 514 -5.45 22.42 -25.64
C LYS A 514 -5.02 21.05 -26.15
N GLN A 515 -3.97 20.47 -25.56
CA GLN A 515 -3.48 19.13 -25.92
C GLN A 515 -4.57 18.06 -25.71
N ILE A 516 -5.33 18.14 -24.61
CA ILE A 516 -6.43 17.21 -24.32
C ILE A 516 -7.59 17.39 -25.30
N GLN A 517 -7.93 18.64 -25.65
CA GLN A 517 -8.93 18.92 -26.68
C GLN A 517 -8.54 18.29 -28.02
N ASP A 518 -7.27 18.39 -28.40
CA ASP A 518 -6.73 17.82 -29.62
C ASP A 518 -6.66 16.27 -29.56
N ALA A 519 -6.30 15.71 -28.41
CA ALA A 519 -6.33 14.26 -28.17
C ALA A 519 -7.76 13.70 -28.27
N ARG A 520 -8.74 14.42 -27.72
CA ARG A 520 -10.16 14.08 -27.81
C ARG A 520 -10.71 14.16 -29.23
N ALA A 521 -10.31 15.17 -30.00
CA ALA A 521 -10.68 15.31 -31.41
C ALA A 521 -10.27 14.08 -32.24
N LYS A 522 -9.06 13.55 -32.01
CA LYS A 522 -8.55 12.36 -32.70
C LYS A 522 -9.34 11.08 -32.41
N LYS A 523 -10.03 11.02 -31.26
CA LYS A 523 -10.80 9.85 -30.81
C LYS A 523 -12.31 10.00 -31.07
N ASN A 524 -12.72 10.96 -31.91
CA ASN A 524 -14.13 11.29 -32.18
C ASN A 524 -14.95 11.64 -30.91
N TYR A 525 -14.30 12.17 -29.86
CA TYR A 525 -15.03 12.84 -28.77
C TYR A 525 -15.37 14.26 -29.17
N ASN A 526 -16.37 14.85 -28.50
CA ASN A 526 -16.55 16.30 -28.55
C ASN A 526 -15.26 16.97 -28.06
N PRO A 527 -14.50 17.67 -28.92
CA PRO A 527 -13.22 18.25 -28.56
C PRO A 527 -13.37 19.58 -27.83
N ALA A 528 -14.55 20.20 -27.85
CA ALA A 528 -14.77 21.50 -27.23
C ALA A 528 -14.80 21.43 -25.69
N GLU A 529 -15.16 20.27 -25.11
CA GLU A 529 -15.44 20.14 -23.68
C GLU A 529 -14.74 18.91 -23.06
N PRO A 530 -13.42 18.99 -22.74
CA PRO A 530 -12.82 18.05 -21.80
C PRO A 530 -13.66 17.98 -20.53
N TYR A 531 -13.71 16.82 -19.86
CA TYR A 531 -14.43 16.76 -18.59
C TYR A 531 -13.87 17.83 -17.65
N ALA A 532 -14.76 18.58 -16.99
CA ALA A 532 -14.35 19.77 -16.25
C ALA A 532 -13.33 19.42 -15.16
N LEU A 533 -12.44 20.36 -14.82
CA LEU A 533 -11.47 20.14 -13.75
C LEU A 533 -12.14 20.04 -12.37
N PHE A 534 -13.27 20.72 -12.21
CA PHE A 534 -14.04 20.80 -10.99
C PHE A 534 -15.48 21.23 -11.31
N ALA A 535 -16.36 21.09 -10.32
CA ALA A 535 -17.71 21.64 -10.35
C ALA A 535 -18.00 22.37 -9.02
N CYS A 536 -18.70 23.50 -9.08
CA CYS A 536 -19.06 24.29 -7.90
C CYS A 536 -20.28 23.75 -7.13
N GLY A 537 -20.82 22.65 -7.60
CA GLY A 537 -21.90 21.88 -7.00
C GLY A 537 -21.83 20.47 -7.55
N THR A 538 -22.99 19.83 -7.76
CA THR A 538 -23.05 18.53 -8.42
C THR A 538 -22.61 18.66 -9.89
N PRO A 539 -21.57 17.91 -10.34
CA PRO A 539 -21.17 17.85 -11.74
C PRO A 539 -22.32 17.41 -12.65
N THR A 540 -22.33 17.90 -13.89
CA THR A 540 -23.28 17.43 -14.91
C THR A 540 -23.15 15.93 -15.13
N ASN A 541 -24.29 15.22 -15.13
CA ASN A 541 -24.37 13.76 -15.27
C ASN A 541 -23.55 12.99 -14.22
N GLU A 542 -23.27 13.58 -13.06
CA GLU A 542 -22.60 12.84 -11.98
C GLU A 542 -23.35 11.52 -11.71
N PRO A 543 -22.66 10.37 -11.70
CA PRO A 543 -23.30 9.08 -11.46
C PRO A 543 -24.02 9.06 -10.11
N SER A 544 -25.16 8.37 -10.01
CA SER A 544 -26.02 8.45 -8.83
C SER A 544 -25.39 7.85 -7.57
N CYS A 545 -25.70 8.43 -6.41
CA CYS A 545 -25.48 7.81 -5.09
C CYS A 545 -26.73 7.21 -4.49
N VAL A 546 -27.87 7.39 -5.15
CA VAL A 546 -29.14 6.78 -4.77
C VAL A 546 -29.16 5.36 -5.34
N PRO A 547 -29.18 4.31 -4.49
CA PRO A 547 -29.41 2.94 -4.93
C PRO A 547 -30.67 2.86 -5.78
N ARG A 548 -30.63 2.08 -6.85
CA ARG A 548 -31.80 1.90 -7.72
C ARG A 548 -31.62 0.69 -8.61
N ARG A 549 -32.63 -0.17 -8.63
CA ARG A 549 -32.73 -1.27 -9.60
C ARG A 549 -34.17 -1.30 -10.16
N PRO A 550 -34.39 -0.90 -11.42
CA PRO A 550 -35.73 -0.81 -11.98
C PRO A 550 -36.52 -2.12 -11.89
N GLY A 551 -37.67 -2.09 -11.22
CA GLY A 551 -38.51 -3.26 -10.99
C GLY A 551 -38.15 -4.07 -9.74
N GLU A 552 -37.07 -3.71 -9.04
CA GLU A 552 -36.66 -4.30 -7.77
C GLU A 552 -36.83 -3.29 -6.63
N PHE A 553 -36.18 -2.12 -6.70
CA PHE A 553 -36.27 -1.06 -5.69
C PHE A 553 -35.89 0.33 -6.22
N THR A 554 -36.31 1.37 -5.51
CA THR A 554 -36.10 2.78 -5.90
C THR A 554 -35.00 3.49 -5.11
N GLY A 555 -34.58 2.93 -3.96
CA GLY A 555 -33.64 3.53 -3.00
C GLY A 555 -34.15 4.82 -2.37
N LYS A 556 -35.47 5.01 -2.36
CA LYS A 556 -36.14 6.15 -1.74
C LYS A 556 -37.19 5.64 -0.76
N PRO A 557 -37.30 6.25 0.43
CA PRO A 557 -38.34 5.92 1.39
C PRO A 557 -39.75 6.04 0.79
N GLU A 558 -40.56 5.02 1.02
CA GLU A 558 -42.00 4.96 0.75
C GLU A 558 -42.76 4.76 2.08
N ALA A 559 -44.11 4.78 2.03
CA ALA A 559 -44.92 4.77 3.25
C ALA A 559 -44.89 3.41 3.99
N ASP A 560 -44.63 2.32 3.28
CA ASP A 560 -44.56 0.94 3.79
C ASP A 560 -43.22 0.24 3.49
N ASP A 561 -42.21 1.01 3.08
CA ASP A 561 -40.81 0.61 2.81
C ASP A 561 -39.94 1.82 3.17
N LYS A 562 -39.58 1.97 4.45
CA LYS A 562 -38.98 3.21 4.96
C LYS A 562 -37.54 3.45 4.52
N ASP A 563 -36.81 2.41 4.16
CA ASP A 563 -35.42 2.54 3.72
C ASP A 563 -35.27 2.49 2.19
N GLY A 564 -36.32 2.11 1.47
CA GLY A 564 -36.41 2.12 0.02
C GLY A 564 -35.72 0.94 -0.65
N ASP A 565 -35.51 -0.17 0.07
CA ASP A 565 -34.81 -1.37 -0.40
C ASP A 565 -35.69 -2.33 -1.25
N GLY A 566 -36.99 -2.03 -1.36
CA GLY A 566 -37.98 -2.80 -2.11
C GLY A 566 -38.64 -3.93 -1.32
N VAL A 567 -38.36 -4.04 -0.02
CA VAL A 567 -39.02 -4.93 0.93
C VAL A 567 -39.93 -4.10 1.83
N LYS A 568 -41.14 -4.60 2.10
CA LYS A 568 -42.07 -3.87 2.97
C LYS A 568 -41.64 -4.00 4.42
N ASP A 569 -41.79 -2.95 5.21
CA ASP A 569 -41.44 -2.91 6.64
C ASP A 569 -41.89 -4.14 7.46
N ALA A 570 -43.02 -4.75 7.10
CA ALA A 570 -43.58 -5.92 7.82
C ALA A 570 -42.92 -7.27 7.45
N GLU A 571 -42.20 -7.32 6.32
CA GLU A 571 -41.50 -8.49 5.78
C GLU A 571 -39.98 -8.31 5.80
N ASP A 572 -39.53 -7.13 6.22
CA ASP A 572 -38.16 -6.66 6.18
C ASP A 572 -37.43 -7.02 7.49
N ASN A 573 -36.25 -7.62 7.39
CA ASN A 573 -35.41 -7.94 8.54
C ASN A 573 -34.51 -6.78 9.00
N CYS A 574 -34.46 -5.68 8.25
CA CYS A 574 -33.91 -4.38 8.64
C CYS A 574 -34.79 -3.20 8.17
N PRO A 575 -36.03 -3.02 8.68
CA PRO A 575 -37.03 -2.04 8.19
C PRO A 575 -36.65 -0.54 8.16
N GLU A 576 -35.42 -0.22 8.55
CA GLU A 576 -34.92 1.12 8.76
C GLU A 576 -33.50 1.31 8.18
N LEU A 577 -32.92 0.28 7.54
CA LEU A 577 -31.55 0.25 7.05
C LEU A 577 -31.47 -0.54 5.75
N PHE A 578 -31.24 0.20 4.66
CA PHE A 578 -31.28 -0.33 3.30
C PHE A 578 -30.48 -1.62 3.12
N ASN A 579 -31.16 -2.76 2.95
CA ASN A 579 -30.54 -4.08 2.83
C ASN A 579 -31.22 -4.98 1.77
N PRO A 580 -31.25 -4.55 0.50
CA PRO A 580 -32.08 -5.15 -0.54
C PRO A 580 -31.75 -6.63 -0.77
N LYS A 581 -32.74 -7.36 -1.28
CA LYS A 581 -32.57 -8.76 -1.73
C LYS A 581 -31.48 -8.87 -2.80
N ARG A 582 -30.52 -9.78 -2.60
CA ARG A 582 -29.40 -10.01 -3.55
C ARG A 582 -29.47 -11.38 -4.23
N PRO A 583 -29.10 -11.50 -5.52
CA PRO A 583 -29.01 -12.79 -6.21
C PRO A 583 -28.13 -13.81 -5.48
N MET A 584 -26.97 -13.39 -4.97
CA MET A 584 -26.06 -14.26 -4.23
C MET A 584 -26.59 -14.76 -2.87
N ASN A 585 -27.66 -14.15 -2.36
CA ASN A 585 -28.36 -14.57 -1.14
C ASN A 585 -29.66 -15.32 -1.47
N ASN A 586 -29.75 -15.96 -2.64
CA ASN A 586 -30.97 -16.60 -3.16
C ASN A 586 -32.18 -15.63 -3.22
N ASN A 587 -31.93 -14.36 -3.58
CA ASN A 587 -32.92 -13.27 -3.62
C ASN A 587 -33.62 -13.05 -2.27
N LYS A 588 -32.86 -13.10 -1.18
CA LYS A 588 -33.30 -12.76 0.18
C LYS A 588 -32.43 -11.65 0.75
N GLN A 589 -32.94 -10.96 1.77
CA GLN A 589 -32.12 -10.12 2.64
C GLN A 589 -31.19 -11.02 3.45
N ALA A 590 -29.99 -10.55 3.75
CA ALA A 590 -28.98 -11.34 4.46
C ALA A 590 -29.32 -11.40 5.96
N ASP A 591 -29.03 -12.55 6.57
CA ASP A 591 -29.21 -12.87 7.99
C ASP A 591 -28.36 -14.13 8.24
N THR A 592 -27.09 -13.88 8.55
CA THR A 592 -26.02 -14.87 8.56
C THR A 592 -26.15 -15.81 9.74
N ASP A 593 -26.50 -15.29 10.92
CA ASP A 593 -26.61 -16.07 12.15
C ASP A 593 -28.03 -16.59 12.47
N LYS A 594 -29.03 -16.10 11.74
CA LYS A 594 -30.43 -16.56 11.73
C LYS A 594 -31.19 -16.23 13.00
N ASP A 595 -30.92 -15.08 13.61
CA ASP A 595 -31.73 -14.58 14.71
C ASP A 595 -32.96 -13.76 14.27
N GLY A 596 -33.02 -13.38 12.99
CA GLY A 596 -34.12 -12.65 12.38
C GLY A 596 -33.86 -11.14 12.24
N GLU A 597 -32.73 -10.63 12.73
CA GLU A 597 -32.19 -9.31 12.38
C GLU A 597 -31.27 -9.47 11.15
N GLY A 598 -31.31 -8.54 10.20
CA GLY A 598 -30.46 -8.64 9.01
C GLY A 598 -29.03 -8.18 9.26
N ASP A 599 -28.06 -8.72 8.52
CA ASP A 599 -26.62 -8.46 8.71
C ASP A 599 -26.27 -6.96 8.77
N GLU A 600 -26.95 -6.13 7.97
CA GLU A 600 -26.75 -4.68 7.89
C GLU A 600 -27.15 -3.97 9.21
N CYS A 601 -28.26 -4.37 9.82
CA CYS A 601 -28.78 -3.76 11.05
C CYS A 601 -28.28 -4.43 12.33
N ASP A 602 -27.90 -5.71 12.25
CA ASP A 602 -27.44 -6.52 13.38
C ASP A 602 -26.16 -5.92 14.01
N PRO A 603 -26.15 -5.70 15.35
CA PRO A 603 -24.95 -5.35 16.09
C PRO A 603 -23.83 -6.40 16.01
N CYS A 604 -24.17 -7.69 15.93
CA CYS A 604 -23.25 -8.82 15.88
C CYS A 604 -23.64 -9.85 14.79
N PRO A 605 -23.41 -9.55 13.49
CA PRO A 605 -23.86 -10.35 12.33
C PRO A 605 -23.41 -11.83 12.25
N LEU A 606 -22.62 -12.30 13.22
CA LEU A 606 -22.05 -13.64 13.30
C LEU A 606 -22.44 -14.38 14.59
N ASP A 607 -23.09 -13.69 15.53
CA ASP A 607 -23.38 -14.17 16.88
C ASP A 607 -24.86 -13.90 17.22
N PRO A 608 -25.74 -14.92 17.23
CA PRO A 608 -27.19 -14.71 17.25
C PRO A 608 -27.69 -14.18 18.59
N ASN A 609 -28.63 -13.24 18.54
CA ASN A 609 -29.35 -12.64 19.67
C ASN A 609 -28.43 -11.98 20.71
N THR A 610 -27.35 -11.31 20.30
CA THR A 610 -26.43 -10.63 21.23
C THR A 610 -25.91 -9.30 20.69
N THR A 611 -25.56 -8.40 21.60
CA THR A 611 -24.80 -7.16 21.30
C THR A 611 -23.36 -7.25 21.79
N ASP A 612 -22.98 -8.36 22.45
CA ASP A 612 -21.63 -8.69 22.88
C ASP A 612 -21.00 -9.63 21.85
N CYS A 613 -20.40 -9.03 20.82
CA CYS A 613 -19.90 -9.78 19.67
C CYS A 613 -18.59 -10.48 20.06
N LYS A 614 -18.57 -11.82 19.97
CA LYS A 614 -17.38 -12.61 20.33
C LYS A 614 -16.33 -12.60 19.24
N THR A 615 -16.74 -12.22 18.03
CA THR A 615 -15.99 -12.39 16.78
C THR A 615 -15.70 -11.08 16.07
N THR A 616 -15.40 -10.01 16.82
CA THR A 616 -15.00 -8.71 16.26
C THR A 616 -13.50 -8.47 16.37
N PHE A 617 -12.96 -7.77 15.38
CA PHE A 617 -11.59 -7.27 15.34
C PHE A 617 -11.65 -5.74 15.45
N ASP A 618 -10.69 -5.11 16.12
CA ASP A 618 -10.55 -3.65 16.03
C ASP A 618 -9.68 -3.34 14.80
N PRO A 619 -10.22 -2.78 13.70
CA PRO A 619 -9.43 -2.44 12.53
C PRO A 619 -8.40 -1.35 12.83
N ASN A 620 -8.56 -0.61 13.93
CA ASN A 620 -7.61 0.40 14.38
C ASN A 620 -6.54 -0.14 15.32
N ASP A 621 -6.58 -1.41 15.74
CA ASP A 621 -5.57 -2.08 16.59
C ASP A 621 -5.36 -3.50 16.03
N ARG A 622 -4.53 -3.57 14.99
CA ARG A 622 -4.43 -4.76 14.13
C ARG A 622 -3.70 -5.92 14.82
N ASP A 623 -2.72 -5.61 15.66
CA ASP A 623 -1.93 -6.61 16.39
C ASP A 623 -2.48 -6.94 17.79
N LYS A 624 -3.50 -6.19 18.22
CA LYS A 624 -4.30 -6.40 19.43
C LYS A 624 -3.52 -6.18 20.73
N ASP A 625 -2.58 -5.25 20.73
CA ASP A 625 -1.79 -4.93 21.92
C ASP A 625 -2.47 -3.87 22.83
N GLY A 626 -3.52 -3.22 22.30
CA GLY A 626 -4.31 -2.16 22.94
C GLY A 626 -3.89 -0.74 22.55
N ILE A 627 -2.99 -0.56 21.59
CA ILE A 627 -2.56 0.71 21.03
C ILE A 627 -3.11 0.84 19.61
N ALA A 628 -3.71 1.98 19.30
CA ALA A 628 -4.26 2.18 17.95
C ALA A 628 -3.12 2.31 16.92
N ASN A 629 -3.21 1.61 15.78
CA ASN A 629 -2.32 1.64 14.60
C ASN A 629 -1.83 3.04 14.22
N ALA A 630 -2.67 4.06 14.46
CA ALA A 630 -2.35 5.46 14.16
C ALA A 630 -1.30 6.08 15.11
N SER A 631 -1.22 5.59 16.34
CA SER A 631 -0.27 5.99 17.39
C SER A 631 0.82 4.95 17.63
N ASP A 632 0.59 3.73 17.14
CA ASP A 632 1.46 2.58 17.32
C ASP A 632 2.76 2.73 16.51
N ASN A 633 3.90 2.47 17.17
CA ASN A 633 5.20 2.41 16.51
C ASN A 633 5.53 1.02 15.94
N CYS A 634 4.69 0.01 16.18
CA CYS A 634 4.70 -1.29 15.50
C CYS A 634 3.28 -1.81 15.14
N PRO A 635 2.54 -1.18 14.20
CA PRO A 635 1.12 -1.50 13.91
C PRO A 635 0.78 -2.93 13.46
N ASP A 636 1.78 -3.79 13.29
CA ASP A 636 1.64 -5.19 12.88
C ASP A 636 2.32 -6.16 13.87
N VAL A 637 2.94 -5.66 14.96
CA VAL A 637 3.73 -6.45 15.92
C VAL A 637 3.50 -5.94 17.34
N ALA A 638 2.66 -6.67 18.07
CA ALA A 638 2.21 -6.29 19.41
C ALA A 638 3.36 -5.88 20.36
N ASN A 639 3.35 -4.61 20.78
CA ASN A 639 4.35 -4.01 21.66
C ASN A 639 3.73 -2.93 22.56
N LYS A 640 2.89 -3.36 23.51
CA LYS A 640 2.15 -2.48 24.42
C LYS A 640 2.99 -1.44 25.19
N ASP A 641 4.29 -1.67 25.37
CA ASP A 641 5.19 -0.73 26.03
C ASP A 641 5.67 0.41 25.11
N GLN A 642 5.40 0.31 23.80
CA GLN A 642 5.75 1.25 22.74
C GLN A 642 7.21 1.67 22.81
N LYS A 643 8.08 0.75 23.26
CA LYS A 643 9.49 1.04 23.49
C LYS A 643 10.17 1.32 22.15
N ASP A 644 10.83 2.45 22.09
CA ASP A 644 11.63 2.93 20.97
C ASP A 644 12.93 3.47 21.58
N SER A 645 13.98 2.65 21.58
CA SER A 645 15.19 2.96 22.35
C SER A 645 16.10 3.98 21.67
N ASP A 646 15.96 4.18 20.36
CA ASP A 646 16.78 5.12 19.59
C ASP A 646 16.02 6.37 19.10
N ASN A 647 14.72 6.42 19.35
CA ASN A 647 13.80 7.51 19.05
C ASN A 647 13.63 7.78 17.55
N ASP A 648 13.59 6.72 16.75
CA ASP A 648 13.39 6.82 15.31
C ASP A 648 11.93 6.62 14.86
N THR A 649 11.03 6.46 15.83
CA THR A 649 9.58 6.29 15.70
C THR A 649 9.11 4.91 15.26
N ILE A 650 10.04 3.95 15.08
CA ILE A 650 9.77 2.52 14.90
C ILE A 650 10.00 1.84 16.25
N GLY A 651 9.06 0.97 16.68
CA GLY A 651 9.22 0.31 17.98
C GLY A 651 10.27 -0.80 17.94
N ASP A 652 10.96 -1.00 19.07
CA ASP A 652 12.00 -2.04 19.27
C ASP A 652 11.56 -3.43 18.78
N ALA A 653 10.25 -3.72 18.81
CA ALA A 653 9.68 -5.01 18.44
C ALA A 653 9.65 -5.27 16.91
N CYS A 654 9.52 -4.21 16.13
CA CYS A 654 9.46 -4.25 14.67
C CYS A 654 10.64 -3.54 14.00
N ASP A 655 11.52 -2.93 14.79
CA ASP A 655 12.75 -2.31 14.33
C ASP A 655 13.87 -3.36 14.10
N PRO A 656 14.45 -3.47 12.89
CA PRO A 656 15.60 -4.32 12.61
C PRO A 656 16.91 -3.92 13.33
N CYS A 657 17.00 -2.69 13.86
CA CYS A 657 18.11 -2.17 14.66
C CYS A 657 17.64 -1.29 15.85
N PRO A 658 17.04 -1.88 16.90
CA PRO A 658 16.39 -1.19 18.03
C PRO A 658 17.24 -0.23 18.89
N GLN A 659 18.46 0.09 18.50
CA GLN A 659 19.43 0.90 19.25
C GLN A 659 20.11 1.95 18.36
N GLN A 660 19.71 2.08 17.10
CA GLN A 660 20.29 3.01 16.14
C GLN A 660 19.22 3.55 15.17
N ALA A 661 18.87 4.82 15.37
CA ALA A 661 17.86 5.48 14.56
C ALA A 661 18.16 5.48 13.05
N GLY A 662 17.15 5.12 12.24
CA GLY A 662 17.19 5.20 10.79
C GLY A 662 17.71 3.94 10.10
N THR A 663 18.48 4.10 9.02
CA THR A 663 18.97 2.93 8.26
C THR A 663 19.99 2.15 9.09
N CYS A 664 19.62 0.93 9.45
CA CYS A 664 20.44 0.02 10.22
C CYS A 664 21.82 -0.19 9.61
N ALA A 665 22.86 0.01 10.42
CA ALA A 665 24.20 -0.44 10.07
C ALA A 665 24.25 -1.97 10.12
N TYR A 666 24.65 -2.59 9.02
CA TYR A 666 24.86 -4.02 8.91
C TYR A 666 26.32 -4.30 8.60
N THR A 667 26.85 -5.34 9.24
CA THR A 667 28.02 -6.02 8.68
C THR A 667 27.58 -6.83 7.46
N ILE A 668 28.46 -6.94 6.46
CA ILE A 668 28.22 -7.81 5.31
C ILE A 668 27.99 -9.25 5.78
N LYS A 669 28.70 -9.66 6.82
CA LYS A 669 28.53 -10.96 7.48
C LYS A 669 27.11 -11.19 8.00
N ARG A 670 26.47 -10.18 8.57
CA ARG A 670 25.06 -10.26 9.02
C ARG A 670 24.11 -10.33 7.83
N LEU A 671 24.33 -9.52 6.79
CA LEU A 671 23.50 -9.55 5.57
C LEU A 671 23.48 -10.93 4.92
N ARG A 672 24.64 -11.58 4.90
CA ARG A 672 24.83 -12.89 4.26
C ARG A 672 24.55 -14.10 5.17
N GLY A 673 23.99 -13.86 6.37
CA GLY A 673 23.55 -14.93 7.28
C GLY A 673 24.67 -15.56 8.13
N GLY A 674 25.89 -15.01 8.11
CA GLY A 674 27.01 -15.46 8.95
C GLY A 674 26.89 -15.09 10.43
N GLN A 675 25.90 -14.27 10.81
CA GLN A 675 25.62 -13.81 12.18
C GLN A 675 24.10 -13.77 12.48
N GLY A 676 23.39 -14.85 12.18
CA GLY A 676 21.96 -14.98 12.47
C GLY A 676 21.09 -15.03 11.22
N ALA A 677 19.78 -14.74 11.38
CA ALA A 677 18.86 -14.70 10.24
C ALA A 677 19.19 -13.53 9.32
N LYS A 678 19.11 -13.76 8.00
CA LYS A 678 19.24 -12.72 6.99
C LYS A 678 18.08 -11.71 7.13
N PRO A 679 18.26 -10.42 6.77
CA PRO A 679 17.16 -9.48 6.70
C PRO A 679 16.08 -9.94 5.71
N GLN A 680 14.86 -9.42 5.82
CA GLN A 680 13.87 -9.62 4.77
C GLN A 680 14.27 -8.82 3.52
N THR A 681 14.00 -9.38 2.34
CA THR A 681 14.18 -8.64 1.08
C THR A 681 13.46 -7.29 1.14
N GLY A 682 14.14 -6.23 0.74
CA GLY A 682 13.62 -4.86 0.80
C GLY A 682 13.99 -4.08 2.06
N THR A 683 14.55 -4.74 3.09
CA THR A 683 15.05 -4.06 4.30
C THR A 683 16.08 -3.01 3.89
N ALA A 684 15.93 -1.78 4.35
CA ALA A 684 16.93 -0.74 4.14
C ALA A 684 18.19 -1.09 4.96
N VAL A 685 19.35 -1.06 4.32
CA VAL A 685 20.63 -1.44 4.94
C VAL A 685 21.70 -0.41 4.65
N LYS A 686 22.56 -0.17 5.64
CA LYS A 686 23.76 0.65 5.53
C LYS A 686 24.97 -0.22 5.82
N VAL A 687 25.96 -0.22 4.94
CA VAL A 687 27.25 -0.86 5.19
C VAL A 687 28.33 0.20 5.15
N GLU A 688 29.15 0.27 6.20
CA GLU A 688 30.16 1.31 6.39
C GLU A 688 31.56 0.71 6.32
N GLY A 689 32.49 1.42 5.67
CA GLY A 689 33.91 1.06 5.70
C GLY A 689 34.28 -0.14 4.83
N ALA A 690 33.43 -0.57 3.90
CA ALA A 690 33.73 -1.68 2.99
C ALA A 690 34.62 -1.21 1.82
N THR A 691 35.60 -2.03 1.44
CA THR A 691 36.51 -1.77 0.31
C THR A 691 35.97 -2.37 -0.98
N VAL A 692 35.89 -1.59 -2.06
CA VAL A 692 35.55 -2.05 -3.40
C VAL A 692 36.68 -2.92 -3.96
N ILE A 693 36.40 -4.17 -4.29
CA ILE A 693 37.38 -5.17 -4.74
C ILE A 693 37.26 -5.56 -6.21
N ALA A 694 36.09 -5.32 -6.82
CA ALA A 694 35.87 -5.50 -8.25
C ALA A 694 34.70 -4.64 -8.74
N ILE A 695 34.72 -4.24 -10.01
CA ILE A 695 33.66 -3.45 -10.64
C ILE A 695 33.16 -4.20 -11.86
N ARG A 696 31.84 -4.27 -12.03
CA ARG A 696 31.15 -4.97 -13.11
C ARG A 696 30.37 -3.97 -13.96
N THR A 697 30.75 -3.81 -15.22
CA THR A 697 30.20 -2.77 -16.10
C THR A 697 29.25 -3.28 -17.20
N SER A 698 29.03 -4.59 -17.33
CA SER A 698 28.23 -5.19 -18.41
C SER A 698 27.14 -6.17 -17.92
N LYS A 699 25.98 -6.17 -18.61
CA LYS A 699 24.74 -6.98 -18.40
C LYS A 699 24.05 -6.90 -17.02
N SER A 700 24.81 -6.95 -15.92
CA SER A 700 24.37 -6.71 -14.54
C SER A 700 25.33 -5.75 -13.87
N VAL A 701 25.06 -4.45 -14.02
CA VAL A 701 26.01 -3.40 -13.62
C VAL A 701 26.02 -3.22 -12.10
N GLY A 702 27.22 -3.19 -11.51
CA GLY A 702 27.42 -3.15 -10.07
C GLY A 702 28.89 -3.25 -9.66
N PHE A 703 29.14 -3.48 -8.39
CA PHE A 703 30.49 -3.65 -7.85
C PHE A 703 30.48 -4.61 -6.66
N TYR A 704 31.64 -5.17 -6.34
CA TYR A 704 31.84 -6.07 -5.23
C TYR A 704 32.65 -5.35 -4.17
N MET A 705 32.24 -5.50 -2.91
CA MET A 705 32.92 -4.88 -1.78
C MET A 705 33.06 -5.86 -0.62
N ARG A 706 34.01 -5.59 0.27
CA ARG A 706 34.26 -6.42 1.46
C ARG A 706 34.63 -5.59 2.68
N GLU A 707 34.30 -6.10 3.86
CA GLU A 707 34.76 -5.56 5.15
C GLU A 707 36.09 -6.20 5.57
N GLY A 708 36.30 -7.46 5.18
CA GLY A 708 37.48 -8.24 5.54
C GLY A 708 37.67 -9.47 4.66
N LYS A 709 38.49 -10.40 5.15
CA LYS A 709 38.93 -11.61 4.45
C LYS A 709 38.31 -12.90 4.99
N GLY A 710 37.44 -12.80 5.99
CA GLY A 710 36.77 -13.95 6.59
C GLY A 710 35.50 -14.36 5.86
N ASP A 711 34.88 -15.41 6.39
CA ASP A 711 33.61 -15.97 5.90
C ASP A 711 32.49 -14.93 5.94
N PHE A 712 31.76 -14.84 4.82
CA PHE A 712 30.60 -13.99 4.58
C PHE A 712 30.90 -12.48 4.62
N GLU A 713 32.15 -12.05 4.47
CA GLU A 713 32.54 -10.63 4.60
C GLU A 713 32.60 -9.85 3.29
N ALA A 714 32.08 -10.42 2.19
CA ALA A 714 32.01 -9.76 0.88
C ALA A 714 30.62 -9.90 0.25
N ILE A 715 30.17 -8.87 -0.49
CA ILE A 715 28.83 -8.82 -1.11
C ILE A 715 28.86 -8.06 -2.44
N PHE A 716 27.89 -8.36 -3.29
CA PHE A 716 27.64 -7.64 -4.53
C PHE A 716 26.66 -6.47 -4.30
N VAL A 717 26.94 -5.33 -4.94
CA VAL A 717 26.07 -4.15 -4.96
C VAL A 717 25.60 -3.92 -6.40
N TYR A 718 24.29 -4.01 -6.63
CA TYR A 718 23.67 -3.83 -7.94
C TYR A 718 23.22 -2.38 -8.17
N THR A 719 23.80 -1.71 -9.17
CA THR A 719 23.62 -0.26 -9.42
C THR A 719 22.80 0.05 -10.67
N LYS A 720 22.47 -0.95 -11.50
CA LYS A 720 21.76 -0.83 -12.82
C LYS A 720 22.50 -0.01 -13.89
N THR A 721 23.25 1.01 -13.48
CA THR A 721 24.10 1.90 -14.28
C THR A 721 25.54 1.82 -13.76
N ALA A 722 26.50 2.36 -14.52
CA ALA A 722 27.92 2.31 -14.14
C ALA A 722 28.11 2.82 -12.70
N PRO A 723 28.85 2.10 -11.83
CA PRO A 723 28.94 2.49 -10.42
C PRO A 723 29.59 3.87 -10.22
N GLN A 724 28.88 4.74 -9.52
CA GLN A 724 29.30 6.10 -9.17
C GLN A 724 28.95 6.39 -7.72
N ALA A 725 29.75 7.24 -7.07
CA ALA A 725 29.40 7.86 -5.80
C ALA A 725 28.23 8.83 -5.96
N SER A 726 27.57 9.19 -4.87
CA SER A 726 26.41 10.09 -4.85
C SER A 726 26.70 11.50 -5.39
N ASP A 727 27.97 11.92 -5.45
CA ASP A 727 28.40 13.18 -6.06
C ASP A 727 28.67 13.08 -7.57
N GLY A 728 28.44 11.90 -8.18
CA GLY A 728 28.66 11.60 -9.59
C GLY A 728 30.06 11.09 -9.93
N THR A 729 30.97 10.98 -8.96
CA THR A 729 32.34 10.48 -9.19
C THR A 729 32.33 8.98 -9.49
N PRO A 730 32.97 8.50 -10.57
CA PRO A 730 33.10 7.06 -10.82
C PRO A 730 33.84 6.33 -9.69
N LEU A 731 33.29 5.19 -9.24
CA LEU A 731 33.94 4.35 -8.24
C LEU A 731 35.18 3.67 -8.81
N LYS A 732 36.15 3.39 -7.95
CA LYS A 732 37.40 2.68 -8.26
C LYS A 732 37.55 1.47 -7.35
N VAL A 733 38.22 0.45 -7.89
CA VAL A 733 38.78 -0.62 -7.06
C VAL A 733 39.73 0.03 -6.04
N SER A 734 39.68 -0.44 -4.80
CA SER A 734 40.28 0.12 -3.58
C SER A 734 39.49 1.21 -2.86
N ASP A 735 38.42 1.80 -3.42
CA ASP A 735 37.66 2.80 -2.66
C ASP A 735 37.07 2.18 -1.38
N ILE A 736 37.25 2.82 -0.24
CA ILE A 736 36.48 2.54 0.98
C ILE A 736 35.21 3.36 0.89
N ILE A 737 34.07 2.70 1.05
CA ILE A 737 32.78 3.34 0.89
C ILE A 737 31.86 3.11 2.09
N THR A 738 30.91 4.02 2.23
CA THR A 738 29.63 3.79 2.90
C THR A 738 28.56 3.66 1.82
N VAL A 739 27.77 2.59 1.87
CA VAL A 739 26.65 2.37 0.95
C VAL A 739 25.35 2.18 1.71
N GLU A 740 24.30 2.85 1.27
CA GLU A 740 22.93 2.64 1.69
C GLU A 740 22.12 2.11 0.51
N GLY A 741 21.26 1.13 0.75
CA GLY A 741 20.39 0.53 -0.26
C GLY A 741 19.41 -0.45 0.38
N ALA A 742 18.82 -1.33 -0.42
CA ALA A 742 17.95 -2.39 0.08
C ALA A 742 18.66 -3.76 0.02
N TYR A 743 18.56 -4.55 1.08
CA TYR A 743 18.96 -5.96 1.04
C TYR A 743 18.05 -6.71 0.05
N ASP A 744 18.65 -7.55 -0.79
CA ASP A 744 17.95 -8.37 -1.77
C ASP A 744 18.66 -9.71 -1.96
N SER A 745 17.92 -10.71 -2.41
CA SER A 745 18.47 -12.02 -2.77
C SER A 745 17.96 -12.39 -4.16
N TYR A 746 18.85 -12.43 -5.14
CA TYR A 746 18.48 -12.58 -6.55
C TYR A 746 19.22 -13.75 -7.19
N ASN A 747 18.47 -14.79 -7.57
CA ASN A 747 19.03 -16.09 -8.01
C ASN A 747 20.08 -16.61 -7.02
N ASP A 748 19.70 -16.61 -5.74
CA ASP A 748 20.47 -17.13 -4.60
C ASP A 748 21.74 -16.33 -4.26
N ILE A 749 22.02 -15.22 -4.95
CA ILE A 749 23.08 -14.27 -4.56
C ILE A 749 22.51 -13.22 -3.61
N ASP A 750 23.13 -13.09 -2.43
CA ASP A 750 22.86 -11.97 -1.53
C ASP A 750 23.48 -10.68 -2.08
N GLN A 751 22.69 -9.61 -2.16
CA GLN A 751 23.13 -8.34 -2.73
C GLN A 751 22.53 -7.14 -1.99
N ILE A 752 23.16 -5.98 -2.18
CA ILE A 752 22.54 -4.67 -1.92
C ILE A 752 22.05 -4.13 -3.26
N ALA A 753 20.75 -3.90 -3.37
CA ALA A 753 20.11 -3.37 -4.57
C ALA A 753 19.67 -1.92 -4.37
N GLN A 754 19.54 -1.20 -5.49
CA GLN A 754 18.99 0.17 -5.53
C GLN A 754 19.68 1.12 -4.51
N PRO A 755 21.01 1.28 -4.59
CA PRO A 755 21.71 2.11 -3.64
C PRO A 755 21.19 3.56 -3.70
N THR A 756 20.80 4.09 -2.54
CA THR A 756 20.29 5.46 -2.35
C THR A 756 21.43 6.43 -2.04
N SER A 757 22.51 5.93 -1.42
CA SER A 757 23.69 6.70 -1.08
C SER A 757 24.95 5.84 -1.26
N ILE A 758 25.98 6.40 -1.90
CA ILE A 758 27.32 5.83 -1.97
C ILE A 758 28.31 6.96 -1.71
N VAL A 759 29.00 6.89 -0.58
CA VAL A 759 29.98 7.90 -0.15
C VAL A 759 31.36 7.26 -0.09
N VAL A 760 32.31 7.78 -0.86
CA VAL A 760 33.71 7.36 -0.79
C VAL A 760 34.39 8.07 0.37
N THR A 761 34.98 7.29 1.28
CA THR A 761 35.59 7.78 2.52
C THR A 761 37.10 7.57 2.57
N GLY A 762 37.67 6.76 1.67
CA GLY A 762 39.10 6.50 1.65
C GLY A 762 39.52 5.47 0.60
N SER A 763 40.67 4.83 0.82
CA SER A 763 41.19 3.73 0.00
C SER A 763 41.71 2.60 0.88
N GLY A 764 41.49 1.35 0.48
CA GLY A 764 41.65 0.15 1.29
C GLY A 764 42.34 -1.02 0.59
N ASP A 765 42.46 -2.14 1.30
CA ASP A 765 43.19 -3.33 0.85
C ASP A 765 42.38 -4.15 -0.17
N THR A 766 43.01 -4.43 -1.32
CA THR A 766 42.44 -5.25 -2.41
C THR A 766 43.19 -6.56 -2.62
N SER A 767 44.02 -6.98 -1.66
CA SER A 767 44.75 -8.25 -1.75
C SER A 767 43.81 -9.45 -1.60
N PRO A 768 43.97 -10.52 -2.39
CA PRO A 768 43.05 -11.65 -2.36
C PRO A 768 43.14 -12.47 -1.06
N VAL A 769 42.13 -13.30 -0.82
CA VAL A 769 42.15 -14.39 0.17
C VAL A 769 42.75 -15.63 -0.49
N ASP A 770 43.76 -16.22 0.13
CA ASP A 770 44.38 -17.44 -0.40
C ASP A 770 43.55 -18.66 0.02
N LEU A 771 43.06 -19.42 -0.96
CA LEU A 771 42.22 -20.61 -0.77
C LEU A 771 42.78 -21.82 -1.55
N LYS A 772 42.29 -23.01 -1.20
CA LYS A 772 42.51 -24.23 -1.99
C LYS A 772 41.41 -24.43 -3.02
N THR A 773 41.68 -25.18 -4.08
CA THR A 773 40.63 -25.49 -5.08
C THR A 773 39.47 -26.29 -4.50
N ALA A 774 39.71 -27.07 -3.43
CA ALA A 774 38.68 -27.76 -2.67
C ALA A 774 37.71 -26.82 -1.93
N ASP A 775 38.16 -25.62 -1.53
CA ASP A 775 37.32 -24.63 -0.86
C ASP A 775 36.35 -23.93 -1.83
N LEU A 776 36.63 -24.02 -3.13
CA LEU A 776 35.85 -23.41 -4.20
C LEU A 776 35.07 -24.46 -5.01
N GLU A 777 34.85 -25.63 -4.42
CA GLU A 777 34.00 -26.65 -5.01
C GLU A 777 32.57 -26.09 -5.22
N PRO A 778 31.98 -26.21 -6.42
CA PRO A 778 30.66 -25.66 -6.72
C PRO A 778 29.55 -26.14 -5.77
N GLY A 779 28.94 -25.18 -5.07
CA GLY A 779 27.85 -25.44 -4.12
C GLY A 779 28.32 -26.00 -2.77
N SER A 780 29.62 -25.93 -2.48
CA SER A 780 30.15 -26.22 -1.14
C SER A 780 29.87 -25.08 -0.17
N SER A 781 29.82 -25.38 1.13
CA SER A 781 29.65 -24.36 2.17
C SER A 781 30.81 -23.36 2.23
N SER A 782 32.01 -23.77 1.82
CA SER A 782 33.18 -22.89 1.78
C SER A 782 33.09 -21.91 0.61
N ALA A 783 32.64 -22.36 -0.56
CA ALA A 783 32.38 -21.49 -1.70
C ALA A 783 31.28 -20.47 -1.39
N GLU A 784 30.21 -20.91 -0.72
CA GLU A 784 29.13 -20.03 -0.23
C GLU A 784 29.65 -18.99 0.75
N ALA A 785 30.43 -19.42 1.75
CA ALA A 785 31.06 -18.51 2.70
C ALA A 785 31.96 -17.46 2.03
N HIS A 786 32.55 -17.77 0.87
CA HIS A 786 33.41 -16.88 0.12
C HIS A 786 32.73 -16.23 -1.10
N GLU A 787 31.42 -16.39 -1.31
CA GLU A 787 30.75 -15.71 -2.43
C GLU A 787 31.00 -14.19 -2.36
N SER A 788 31.12 -13.56 -3.53
CA SER A 788 31.49 -12.15 -3.73
C SER A 788 32.91 -11.76 -3.27
N GLN A 789 33.68 -12.67 -2.64
CA GLN A 789 35.04 -12.40 -2.17
C GLN A 789 36.04 -12.47 -3.32
N LEU A 790 37.09 -11.64 -3.22
CA LEU A 790 38.26 -11.73 -4.09
C LEU A 790 39.23 -12.77 -3.54
N VAL A 791 39.41 -13.87 -4.26
CA VAL A 791 40.21 -15.01 -3.81
C VAL A 791 41.32 -15.33 -4.80
N ARG A 792 42.33 -16.06 -4.33
CA ARG A 792 43.47 -16.54 -5.12
C ARG A 792 43.75 -17.99 -4.77
N VAL A 793 43.88 -18.81 -5.81
CA VAL A 793 44.39 -20.19 -5.72
C VAL A 793 45.80 -20.23 -6.31
N GLN A 794 46.68 -21.05 -5.74
CA GLN A 794 48.11 -21.07 -6.07
C GLN A 794 48.57 -22.45 -6.54
N SER A 795 49.57 -22.46 -7.43
CA SER A 795 50.17 -23.71 -7.95
C SER A 795 49.13 -24.67 -8.53
N VAL A 796 48.27 -24.15 -9.40
CA VAL A 796 47.13 -24.86 -9.97
C VAL A 796 47.40 -25.32 -11.39
N ARG A 797 46.72 -26.39 -11.79
CA ARG A 797 46.72 -26.91 -13.17
C ARG A 797 45.29 -27.00 -13.70
N VAL A 798 45.13 -26.69 -14.99
CA VAL A 798 43.88 -26.93 -15.72
C VAL A 798 43.70 -28.43 -15.92
N THR A 799 42.69 -29.01 -15.27
CA THR A 799 42.44 -30.46 -15.28
C THR A 799 41.48 -30.89 -16.38
N GLY A 800 40.64 -29.97 -16.86
CA GLY A 800 39.65 -30.24 -17.89
C GLY A 800 38.87 -28.99 -18.31
N MET A 801 38.23 -29.08 -19.47
CA MET A 801 37.31 -28.06 -19.97
C MET A 801 35.88 -28.37 -19.51
N TYR A 802 35.11 -27.34 -19.17
CA TYR A 802 33.68 -27.50 -18.89
C TYR A 802 32.93 -27.73 -20.21
N GLN A 803 32.08 -28.75 -20.29
CA GLN A 803 31.55 -29.24 -21.58
C GLN A 803 30.11 -28.81 -21.88
N ALA A 804 29.48 -28.04 -20.99
CA ALA A 804 28.15 -27.51 -21.18
C ALA A 804 28.09 -26.61 -22.44
N ALA A 805 26.98 -26.67 -23.17
CA ALA A 805 26.89 -26.05 -24.49
C ALA A 805 27.20 -24.54 -24.46
N LYS A 806 28.30 -24.19 -25.15
CA LYS A 806 28.82 -22.85 -25.41
C LYS A 806 29.51 -22.14 -24.25
N THR A 807 29.87 -22.80 -23.15
CA THR A 807 30.63 -22.12 -22.06
C THR A 807 32.12 -22.06 -22.34
N ASP A 808 32.79 -21.05 -21.78
CA ASP A 808 34.25 -20.85 -21.79
C ASP A 808 34.92 -21.21 -20.44
N ASN A 809 34.17 -21.81 -19.52
CA ASN A 809 34.66 -22.21 -18.20
C ASN A 809 35.64 -23.40 -18.25
N PHE A 810 36.52 -23.50 -17.26
CA PHE A 810 37.46 -24.61 -17.11
C PHE A 810 37.71 -24.99 -15.66
N TRP A 811 38.16 -26.22 -15.43
CA TRP A 811 38.43 -26.77 -14.10
C TRP A 811 39.90 -26.57 -13.70
N LEU A 812 40.12 -26.09 -12.48
CA LEU A 812 41.43 -26.01 -11.83
C LEU A 812 41.53 -26.96 -10.64
N SER A 813 42.71 -27.56 -10.46
CA SER A 813 43.09 -28.20 -9.19
C SER A 813 44.49 -27.76 -8.75
N ASP A 814 44.70 -27.61 -7.43
CA ASP A 814 46.02 -27.46 -6.78
C ASP A 814 46.60 -28.79 -6.27
N ASP A 815 45.94 -29.91 -6.56
CA ASP A 815 46.38 -31.26 -6.20
C ASP A 815 46.38 -32.22 -7.42
N ALA A 816 46.42 -33.53 -7.17
CA ALA A 816 46.42 -34.54 -8.23
C ALA A 816 45.02 -34.88 -8.80
N THR A 817 43.96 -34.24 -8.30
CA THR A 817 42.58 -34.44 -8.72
C THR A 817 42.40 -34.02 -10.19
N VAL A 818 41.62 -34.81 -10.93
CA VAL A 818 41.31 -34.54 -12.35
C VAL A 818 39.81 -34.37 -12.51
N CYS A 819 39.37 -33.12 -12.70
CA CYS A 819 37.97 -32.78 -12.93
C CYS A 819 37.71 -32.56 -14.42
N THR A 820 36.68 -33.24 -14.93
CA THR A 820 36.27 -33.19 -16.35
C THR A 820 34.74 -33.31 -16.47
N GLY A 821 34.18 -32.79 -17.57
CA GLY A 821 32.74 -32.84 -17.83
C GLY A 821 31.94 -31.77 -17.09
N ASP A 822 30.62 -31.96 -17.05
CA ASP A 822 29.64 -30.98 -16.54
C ASP A 822 29.32 -31.15 -15.05
N THR A 823 29.86 -32.19 -14.42
CA THR A 823 29.60 -32.52 -13.01
C THR A 823 30.92 -32.86 -12.30
N ALA A 824 31.50 -31.88 -11.61
CA ALA A 824 32.60 -32.10 -10.68
C ALA A 824 32.20 -31.82 -9.21
N LYS A 825 30.89 -31.76 -8.92
CA LYS A 825 30.40 -31.62 -7.54
C LYS A 825 30.87 -32.82 -6.71
N GLY A 826 31.49 -32.55 -5.56
CA GLY A 826 32.17 -33.50 -4.69
C GLY A 826 33.65 -33.77 -5.03
N GLN A 827 34.25 -32.99 -5.94
CA GLN A 827 35.67 -33.11 -6.32
C GLN A 827 36.42 -31.83 -5.92
N ALA A 828 37.69 -31.97 -5.51
CA ALA A 828 38.53 -30.89 -5.00
C ALA A 828 39.01 -29.88 -6.07
N CYS A 829 38.09 -29.36 -6.88
CA CYS A 829 38.36 -28.49 -8.01
C CYS A 829 37.53 -27.21 -7.97
N ALA A 830 38.13 -26.14 -8.46
CA ALA A 830 37.46 -24.86 -8.69
C ALA A 830 37.01 -24.75 -10.15
N LEU A 831 35.78 -24.29 -10.37
CA LEU A 831 35.30 -23.92 -11.70
C LEU A 831 35.65 -22.46 -11.98
N VAL A 832 36.49 -22.19 -12.98
CA VAL A 832 36.87 -20.82 -13.36
C VAL A 832 35.98 -20.33 -14.48
N GLY A 833 35.45 -19.11 -14.32
CA GLY A 833 34.64 -18.42 -15.32
C GLY A 833 35.33 -17.18 -15.88
N GLY A 834 34.99 -16.82 -17.13
CA GLY A 834 35.52 -15.65 -17.84
C GLY A 834 34.67 -14.38 -17.75
N PHE A 835 33.56 -14.37 -16.99
CA PHE A 835 32.52 -13.36 -17.15
C PHE A 835 33.01 -11.90 -16.97
N PHE A 836 33.84 -11.61 -15.96
CA PHE A 836 34.36 -10.26 -15.78
C PHE A 836 35.32 -9.84 -16.89
N TYR A 837 36.03 -10.81 -17.46
CA TYR A 837 37.05 -10.60 -18.46
C TYR A 837 36.44 -10.20 -19.82
N ASP A 838 35.35 -10.85 -20.25
CA ASP A 838 34.78 -10.66 -21.60
C ASP A 838 33.29 -10.28 -21.63
N GLY A 839 32.61 -10.26 -20.48
CA GLY A 839 31.18 -9.98 -20.35
C GLY A 839 30.24 -11.12 -20.78
N ASN A 840 30.73 -12.35 -20.95
CA ASN A 840 29.94 -13.47 -21.43
C ASN A 840 30.43 -14.85 -20.93
N THR A 841 29.57 -15.62 -20.25
CA THR A 841 29.89 -17.02 -19.88
C THR A 841 29.63 -18.03 -21.00
N LYS A 842 29.24 -17.58 -22.20
CA LYS A 842 28.66 -18.43 -23.26
C LYS A 842 29.21 -18.20 -24.68
N ASP A 843 30.50 -17.89 -24.82
CA ASP A 843 31.12 -17.71 -26.14
C ASP A 843 31.91 -18.95 -26.65
N GLY A 844 32.19 -19.91 -25.76
CA GLY A 844 32.90 -21.16 -26.05
C GLY A 844 34.41 -21.02 -26.26
N LYS A 845 35.02 -19.92 -25.80
CA LYS A 845 36.45 -19.61 -26.00
C LYS A 845 37.18 -19.41 -24.67
N PRO A 846 37.53 -20.50 -23.98
CA PRO A 846 38.24 -20.44 -22.70
C PRO A 846 39.56 -19.68 -22.80
N THR A 847 39.88 -18.92 -21.75
CA THR A 847 41.15 -18.17 -21.63
C THR A 847 42.37 -19.08 -21.40
N ALA A 848 42.15 -20.32 -20.96
CA ALA A 848 43.19 -21.32 -20.67
C ALA A 848 43.01 -22.60 -21.49
N ALA A 849 44.11 -23.31 -21.72
CA ALA A 849 44.11 -24.63 -22.37
C ALA A 849 44.24 -25.77 -21.35
N ALA A 850 43.77 -26.97 -21.71
CA ALA A 850 43.94 -28.16 -20.89
C ALA A 850 45.43 -28.42 -20.60
N ASN A 851 45.77 -28.70 -19.34
CA ASN A 851 47.12 -28.86 -18.81
C ASN A 851 47.94 -27.58 -18.63
N ASP A 852 47.41 -26.39 -18.91
CA ASP A 852 48.06 -25.15 -18.51
C ASP A 852 48.32 -25.17 -16.99
N THR A 853 49.49 -24.71 -16.58
CA THR A 853 49.84 -24.51 -15.17
C THR A 853 49.89 -23.02 -14.88
N PHE A 854 49.36 -22.63 -13.73
CA PHE A 854 49.40 -21.27 -13.25
C PHE A 854 50.06 -21.22 -11.88
N THR A 855 51.04 -20.34 -11.73
CA THR A 855 51.58 -19.95 -10.43
C THR A 855 50.46 -19.45 -9.51
N SER A 856 49.50 -18.68 -10.03
CA SER A 856 48.27 -18.33 -9.32
C SER A 856 47.13 -17.93 -10.26
N VAL A 857 45.90 -18.19 -9.83
CA VAL A 857 44.67 -17.67 -10.45
C VAL A 857 43.89 -16.87 -9.42
N THR A 858 43.55 -15.62 -9.74
CA THR A 858 42.80 -14.70 -8.87
C THR A 858 41.44 -14.40 -9.49
N GLY A 859 40.38 -14.29 -8.69
CA GLY A 859 39.06 -13.98 -9.20
C GLY A 859 38.06 -13.69 -8.09
N VAL A 860 36.86 -13.26 -8.48
CA VAL A 860 35.74 -13.08 -7.57
C VAL A 860 34.90 -14.34 -7.56
N VAL A 861 34.56 -14.87 -6.39
CA VAL A 861 33.65 -16.02 -6.27
C VAL A 861 32.21 -15.56 -6.58
N ASN A 862 31.51 -16.25 -7.46
CA ASN A 862 30.15 -15.90 -7.91
C ASN A 862 29.23 -17.11 -7.74
N GLY A 863 28.21 -17.03 -6.87
CA GLY A 863 27.35 -18.16 -6.46
C GLY A 863 26.00 -18.28 -7.17
N PHE A 864 25.86 -17.74 -8.40
CA PHE A 864 24.58 -17.71 -9.12
C PHE A 864 23.86 -19.07 -9.19
N LYS A 865 22.65 -19.18 -8.62
CA LYS A 865 21.82 -20.40 -8.56
C LYS A 865 22.50 -21.60 -7.89
N ASP A 866 23.18 -21.37 -6.77
CA ASP A 866 23.98 -22.36 -6.03
C ASP A 866 25.18 -22.92 -6.83
N GLU A 867 25.48 -22.39 -8.02
CA GLU A 867 26.67 -22.73 -8.80
C GLU A 867 27.75 -21.69 -8.54
N HIS A 868 28.87 -22.12 -7.96
CA HIS A 868 29.98 -21.22 -7.63
C HIS A 868 31.05 -21.26 -8.72
N THR A 869 31.38 -20.10 -9.28
CA THR A 869 32.53 -19.93 -10.19
C THR A 869 33.55 -18.94 -9.61
N LEU A 870 34.81 -19.14 -9.95
CA LEU A 870 35.88 -18.17 -9.74
C LEU A 870 36.00 -17.31 -11.00
N ASP A 871 35.41 -16.12 -11.01
CA ASP A 871 35.40 -15.26 -12.19
C ASP A 871 36.64 -14.36 -12.22
N VAL A 872 37.48 -14.52 -13.23
CA VAL A 872 38.73 -13.75 -13.41
C VAL A 872 38.45 -12.35 -13.95
N ARG A 873 39.14 -11.33 -13.44
CA ARG A 873 38.82 -9.92 -13.77
C ARG A 873 39.61 -9.41 -14.98
N ALA A 874 40.84 -9.89 -15.14
CA ALA A 874 41.75 -9.49 -16.21
C ALA A 874 42.81 -10.57 -16.46
N ASP A 875 43.55 -10.47 -17.58
CA ASP A 875 44.68 -11.38 -17.89
C ASP A 875 45.73 -11.42 -16.77
N THR A 876 45.94 -10.31 -16.07
CA THR A 876 46.88 -10.22 -14.95
C THR A 876 46.51 -11.08 -13.75
N ASP A 877 45.26 -11.54 -13.67
CA ASP A 877 44.80 -12.46 -12.64
C ASP A 877 45.15 -13.94 -12.95
N LEU A 878 45.59 -14.24 -14.18
CA LEU A 878 46.04 -15.56 -14.65
C LEU A 878 47.57 -15.60 -14.77
N VAL A 879 48.27 -15.82 -13.66
CA VAL A 879 49.74 -15.81 -13.64
C VAL A 879 50.26 -17.20 -14.00
N LYS A 880 50.75 -17.36 -15.24
CA LYS A 880 51.36 -18.60 -15.72
C LYS A 880 52.67 -18.90 -14.98
#